data_AF-A0AAN9AMV8-F1
#
_entry.id   AF-A0AAN9AMV8-F1
#
_cell.length_a   1.000
_cell.length_b   1.000
_cell.length_c   1.000
_cell.angle_alpha   90.00
_cell.angle_beta   90.00
_cell.angle_gamma   90.00
#
_symmetry.space_group_name_H-M   'P 1'
#
loop_
_entity.id
_entity.type
_entity.pdbx_description
1 polymer ?
#
loop_
_entity_poly.entity_id
_entity_poly.type
_entity_poly.pdbx_seq_one_letter_code
_entity_poly.pdbx_strand_id
1 'polypeptide(L)'
;MEISPTIVVLVVTSVMTLCQGQGQDATTTPGAVGSSVVDAVVQRIRSRCVFSEDRLFLRRVAHVVSRDGTASSGVNGGIWRVNETMFDATKACSNVYIQSACNNITSSFGIDWPAVTWSDLRKPLYSGLAAALSTLLTLGSRTMPGNITEQADLWLEMYGEQRKTFINNAGAVTEIECNDKLDLVFILDSSGSVGNSDYQLMLNFAADVIDAMDVSIVRVADIVYSTTVVVHFDFNDYTTNMQARSKMLTTPKLDRGTNTAVGLDQAAITLYNSSAGARSDAKKVAVLVTDGQSHFYATNQSAHALKDKGTTVFAVGVGNYNRRELKAAASEPICSHVLTLTSFDHIQSIIAEIQKSTCDANLKFNDNVNGTLTKNTTTKEIETKVQTNKTIVASVPCGILNIYVSTTDPKPGPAVYDDRYRATPDAPATLTLTETLPSGTTLFISVVGTRLPASAAALRNCSDYSWTLEVVRTRDITVVCEEDGVRRPCVNNDVVKANLCEKSDDANYPVDNPCTTSNLEEDLLRHPYPYDPTKFLQCDVKGRYYITLCPGGVTFNTQTRECGFTSPDQTPVTEKPTPTPSKICQTPLTNSVANPCTANAVANDKFFHTYIPDETKFIECDASGNACVKPCRTGSIWSQSHYTCIKKATQAVSCSASDTHLPDPCDHNAYYRCVNQQATRKECHPITLFFDPATKVCGHVDTNKAAIPASCNASG
;
A
#
# COMPACT_ATOMS: atom_id res chain seq x y z
N MET A 1 33.68 -12.50 -28.08
CA MET A 1 32.27 -12.79 -28.43
C MET A 1 31.49 -12.59 -27.16
N GLU A 2 30.97 -11.38 -26.97
CA GLU A 2 30.22 -10.99 -25.77
C GLU A 2 28.87 -11.70 -25.77
N ILE A 3 28.62 -12.49 -24.72
CA ILE A 3 27.34 -13.14 -24.50
C ILE A 3 26.45 -12.11 -23.81
N SER A 4 25.43 -11.66 -24.52
CA SER A 4 24.36 -10.79 -24.02
C SER A 4 23.59 -11.51 -22.90
N PRO A 5 23.32 -10.88 -21.74
CA PRO A 5 22.56 -11.53 -20.68
C PRO A 5 21.09 -11.56 -21.10
N THR A 6 20.60 -12.77 -21.41
CA THR A 6 19.16 -13.02 -21.59
C THR A 6 18.52 -13.04 -20.21
N ILE A 7 17.60 -12.10 -19.95
CA ILE A 7 16.81 -12.04 -18.71
C ILE A 7 15.92 -13.28 -18.64
N VAL A 8 16.20 -14.19 -17.70
CA VAL A 8 15.37 -15.38 -17.45
C VAL A 8 14.30 -14.99 -16.42
N VAL A 9 13.08 -14.72 -16.90
CA VAL A 9 11.93 -14.34 -16.07
C VAL A 9 11.26 -15.61 -15.53
N LEU A 10 11.10 -15.66 -14.21
CA LEU A 10 10.27 -16.65 -13.50
C LEU A 10 8.82 -16.13 -13.55
N VAL A 11 7.92 -16.86 -14.22
CA VAL A 11 6.50 -16.48 -14.32
C VAL A 11 5.66 -17.68 -13.94
N VAL A 12 4.64 -17.43 -13.12
CA VAL A 12 3.44 -18.26 -12.98
C VAL A 12 2.43 -17.68 -13.96
N THR A 13 2.17 -18.35 -15.10
CA THR A 13 1.04 -17.96 -15.97
C THR A 13 -0.22 -18.35 -15.25
N SER A 14 -1.11 -17.39 -14.98
CA SER A 14 -2.53 -17.69 -14.88
C SER A 14 -3.12 -17.70 -16.29
N VAL A 15 -3.74 -18.81 -16.69
CA VAL A 15 -4.89 -18.71 -17.58
C VAL A 15 -5.94 -18.02 -16.71
N MET A 16 -6.19 -16.74 -16.99
CA MET A 16 -7.00 -15.87 -16.15
C MET A 16 -8.45 -16.35 -16.08
N THR A 17 -8.75 -17.15 -15.07
CA THR A 17 -9.75 -16.71 -14.11
C THR A 17 -8.94 -16.19 -12.93
N LEU A 18 -8.61 -14.90 -12.97
CA LEU A 18 -8.02 -14.22 -11.81
C LEU A 18 -8.93 -14.50 -10.61
N CYS A 19 -8.37 -14.95 -9.49
CA CYS A 19 -8.82 -14.32 -8.26
C CYS A 19 -8.67 -12.83 -8.49
N GLN A 20 -9.78 -12.13 -8.65
CA GLN A 20 -9.78 -10.70 -8.38
C GLN A 20 -9.15 -10.56 -7.00
N GLY A 21 -7.96 -9.97 -6.91
CA GLY A 21 -7.55 -9.37 -5.65
C GLY A 21 -8.75 -8.55 -5.21
N GLN A 22 -9.31 -8.85 -4.03
CA GLN A 22 -10.42 -8.05 -3.53
C GLN A 22 -9.86 -6.65 -3.34
N GLY A 23 -10.22 -5.75 -4.25
CA GLY A 23 -9.88 -4.34 -4.14
C GLY A 23 -10.20 -3.87 -2.74
N GLN A 24 -9.29 -3.11 -2.16
CA GLN A 24 -9.41 -2.62 -0.80
C GLN A 24 -9.77 -1.15 -0.83
N ASP A 25 -10.73 -0.75 0.00
CA ASP A 25 -10.97 0.65 0.32
C ASP A 25 -11.12 0.80 1.84
N ALA A 26 -9.98 0.99 2.52
CA ALA A 26 -9.95 1.20 3.96
C ALA A 26 -10.57 2.56 4.36
N THR A 27 -10.74 3.50 3.42
CA THR A 27 -11.27 4.84 3.76
C THR A 27 -12.75 4.80 4.13
N THR A 28 -13.47 3.78 3.68
CA THR A 28 -14.90 3.56 3.98
C THR A 28 -15.13 2.48 5.03
N THR A 29 -14.06 1.82 5.50
CA THR A 29 -14.13 0.77 6.52
C THR A 29 -14.15 1.40 7.92
N PRO A 30 -15.21 1.21 8.72
CA PRO A 30 -15.26 1.72 10.09
C PRO A 30 -14.06 1.25 10.92
N GLY A 31 -13.42 2.16 11.66
CA GLY A 31 -12.30 1.85 12.55
C GLY A 31 -10.94 1.67 11.86
N ALA A 32 -10.85 1.81 10.53
CA ALA A 32 -9.57 1.83 9.85
C ALA A 32 -8.73 3.05 10.29
N VAL A 33 -7.42 2.84 10.49
CA VAL A 33 -6.47 3.83 11.03
C VAL A 33 -5.11 3.72 10.34
N GLY A 34 -4.22 4.66 10.61
CA GLY A 34 -2.86 4.71 10.09
C GLY A 34 -2.66 5.79 9.04
N SER A 35 -1.40 6.20 8.86
CA SER A 35 -1.02 7.29 7.95
C SER A 35 -1.52 7.06 6.52
N SER A 36 -1.40 5.84 5.98
CA SER A 36 -1.86 5.52 4.62
C SER A 36 -3.37 5.70 4.43
N VAL A 37 -4.17 5.49 5.49
CA VAL A 37 -5.63 5.72 5.45
C VAL A 37 -5.93 7.21 5.44
N VAL A 38 -5.22 7.99 6.29
CA VAL A 38 -5.34 9.44 6.35
C VAL A 38 -4.94 10.08 5.02
N ASP A 39 -3.81 9.68 4.46
CA ASP A 39 -3.29 10.19 3.20
C ASP A 39 -4.28 9.92 2.06
N ALA A 40 -4.85 8.71 1.98
CA ALA A 40 -5.88 8.37 1.01
C ALA A 40 -7.17 9.21 1.18
N VAL A 41 -7.63 9.43 2.41
CA VAL A 41 -8.79 10.29 2.69
C VAL A 41 -8.53 11.74 2.27
N VAL A 42 -7.43 12.33 2.72
CA VAL A 42 -7.06 13.72 2.40
C VAL A 42 -6.93 13.88 0.88
N GLN A 43 -6.30 12.92 0.20
CA GLN A 43 -6.15 12.96 -1.24
C GLN A 43 -7.50 12.88 -1.97
N ARG A 44 -8.42 12.04 -1.52
CA ARG A 44 -9.78 11.98 -2.09
C ARG A 44 -10.56 13.28 -1.87
N ILE A 45 -10.47 13.87 -0.68
CA ILE A 45 -11.12 15.16 -0.36
C ILE A 45 -10.58 16.28 -1.27
N ARG A 46 -9.26 16.35 -1.45
CA ARG A 46 -8.60 17.34 -2.33
C ARG A 46 -8.96 17.12 -3.79
N SER A 47 -8.78 15.90 -4.29
CA SER A 47 -8.95 15.55 -5.71
C SER A 47 -10.39 15.63 -6.19
N ARG A 48 -11.37 15.62 -5.28
CA ARG A 48 -12.80 15.81 -5.57
C ARG A 48 -13.30 17.22 -5.24
N CYS A 49 -12.38 18.17 -5.04
CA CYS A 49 -12.69 19.58 -4.82
C CYS A 49 -13.59 19.85 -3.61
N VAL A 50 -13.61 18.98 -2.61
CA VAL A 50 -14.33 19.23 -1.36
C VAL A 50 -13.57 20.24 -0.52
N PHE A 51 -12.26 20.06 -0.39
CA PHE A 51 -11.36 21.02 0.28
C PHE A 51 -9.96 20.93 -0.35
N SER A 52 -9.82 21.48 -1.57
CA SER A 52 -8.58 21.39 -2.36
C SER A 52 -7.42 22.19 -1.76
N GLU A 53 -7.72 23.35 -1.17
CA GLU A 53 -6.71 24.22 -0.54
C GLU A 53 -6.39 23.84 0.91
N ASP A 54 -6.43 22.56 1.31
CA ASP A 54 -6.27 22.20 2.73
C ASP A 54 -4.89 22.54 3.32
N ARG A 55 -3.86 22.79 2.50
CA ARG A 55 -2.49 23.16 2.95
C ARG A 55 -1.89 22.19 3.98
N LEU A 56 -2.11 20.88 3.79
CA LEU A 56 -1.74 19.80 4.73
C LEU A 56 -2.43 19.88 6.10
N PHE A 57 -3.39 20.78 6.29
CA PHE A 57 -4.03 20.98 7.57
C PHE A 57 -4.79 19.74 8.02
N LEU A 58 -5.59 19.11 7.14
CA LEU A 58 -6.29 17.88 7.52
C LEU A 58 -5.31 16.78 7.91
N ARG A 59 -4.19 16.66 7.20
CA ARG A 59 -3.16 15.65 7.51
C ARG A 59 -2.49 15.91 8.86
N ARG A 60 -2.17 17.18 9.15
CA ARG A 60 -1.60 17.64 10.43
C ARG A 60 -2.57 17.43 11.57
N VAL A 61 -3.84 17.82 11.40
CA VAL A 61 -4.91 17.63 12.39
C VAL A 61 -5.03 16.15 12.74
N ALA A 62 -5.19 15.25 11.76
CA ALA A 62 -5.29 13.81 12.01
C ALA A 62 -4.11 13.26 12.85
N HIS A 63 -2.90 13.73 12.58
CA HIS A 63 -1.71 13.35 13.35
C HIS A 63 -1.76 13.88 14.79
N VAL A 64 -2.08 15.16 14.96
CA VAL A 64 -2.09 15.83 16.27
C VAL A 64 -3.16 15.24 17.19
N VAL A 65 -4.38 15.03 16.67
CA VAL A 65 -5.55 14.69 17.51
C VAL A 65 -5.67 13.21 17.83
N SER A 66 -5.08 12.34 17.01
CA SER A 66 -5.28 10.90 17.16
C SER A 66 -4.11 10.05 16.73
N ARG A 67 -2.98 10.64 16.32
CA ARG A 67 -1.85 9.92 15.69
C ARG A 67 -2.35 9.04 14.55
N ASP A 68 -3.08 9.66 13.63
CA ASP A 68 -3.70 8.99 12.48
C ASP A 68 -4.68 7.88 12.90
N GLY A 69 -5.36 8.06 14.03
CA GLY A 69 -6.33 7.14 14.62
C GLY A 69 -5.76 6.12 15.61
N THR A 70 -4.43 6.00 15.74
CA THR A 70 -3.78 4.97 16.57
C THR A 70 -3.80 5.25 18.07
N ALA A 71 -3.97 6.51 18.49
CA ALA A 71 -3.95 6.89 19.91
C ALA A 71 -5.28 6.61 20.65
N SER A 72 -6.34 6.20 19.95
CA SER A 72 -7.60 5.66 20.52
C SER A 72 -8.55 5.22 19.39
N SER A 73 -8.79 3.92 19.23
CA SER A 73 -9.74 3.42 18.23
C SER A 73 -11.19 3.53 18.74
N GLY A 74 -12.16 3.66 17.82
CA GLY A 74 -13.59 3.46 18.12
C GLY A 74 -14.39 4.67 18.65
N VAL A 75 -13.82 5.88 18.74
CA VAL A 75 -14.58 7.08 19.15
C VAL A 75 -15.38 7.64 17.96
N ASN A 76 -16.66 7.95 18.16
CA ASN A 76 -17.44 8.73 17.20
C ASN A 76 -16.77 10.10 16.97
N GLY A 77 -16.71 10.56 15.72
CA GLY A 77 -15.82 11.64 15.29
C GLY A 77 -14.54 11.17 14.56
N GLY A 78 -14.22 9.88 14.65
CA GLY A 78 -13.22 9.20 13.82
C GLY A 78 -11.79 9.68 14.04
N ILE A 79 -10.98 9.62 12.98
CA ILE A 79 -9.55 9.98 13.01
C ILE A 79 -9.37 11.46 13.34
N TRP A 80 -10.23 12.34 12.83
CA TRP A 80 -10.11 13.78 13.02
C TRP A 80 -10.70 14.31 14.33
N ARG A 81 -11.31 13.46 15.17
CA ARG A 81 -11.91 13.87 16.46
C ARG A 81 -12.87 15.06 16.32
N VAL A 82 -13.56 15.17 15.20
CA VAL A 82 -14.67 16.12 15.03
C VAL A 82 -15.66 15.80 16.13
N ASN A 83 -16.08 16.79 16.93
CA ASN A 83 -17.09 16.60 17.98
C ASN A 83 -18.52 16.72 17.42
N GLU A 84 -19.52 16.35 18.21
CA GLU A 84 -20.93 16.30 17.76
C GLU A 84 -21.44 17.69 17.35
N THR A 85 -21.10 18.74 18.10
CA THR A 85 -21.46 20.12 17.77
C THR A 85 -20.86 20.59 16.44
N MET A 86 -19.59 20.28 16.19
CA MET A 86 -18.92 20.59 14.92
C MET A 86 -19.62 19.84 13.78
N PHE A 87 -19.88 18.54 13.96
CA PHE A 87 -20.54 17.71 12.95
C PHE A 87 -21.96 18.20 12.63
N ASP A 88 -22.76 18.50 13.65
CA ASP A 88 -24.13 19.02 13.49
C ASP A 88 -24.15 20.33 12.70
N ALA A 89 -23.17 21.21 12.93
CA ALA A 89 -23.04 22.44 12.15
C ALA A 89 -22.81 22.18 10.65
N THR A 90 -22.09 21.10 10.29
CA THR A 90 -21.85 20.73 8.89
C THR A 90 -23.10 20.23 8.16
N LYS A 91 -24.19 19.91 8.88
CA LYS A 91 -25.43 19.40 8.28
C LYS A 91 -26.19 20.43 7.46
N ALA A 92 -25.99 21.71 7.75
CA ALA A 92 -26.64 22.80 7.05
C ALA A 92 -25.97 23.07 5.69
N CYS A 93 -26.14 22.17 4.71
CA CYS A 93 -25.57 22.32 3.36
C CYS A 93 -26.13 23.52 2.55
N SER A 94 -27.12 24.24 3.08
CA SER A 94 -27.55 25.55 2.56
C SER A 94 -26.61 26.70 2.95
N ASN A 95 -25.68 26.49 3.88
CA ASN A 95 -24.70 27.49 4.28
C ASN A 95 -23.73 27.79 3.13
N VAL A 96 -23.59 29.07 2.80
CA VAL A 96 -22.80 29.55 1.65
C VAL A 96 -21.33 29.09 1.66
N TYR A 97 -20.73 28.87 2.83
CA TYR A 97 -19.32 28.49 2.96
C TYR A 97 -19.06 27.00 2.66
N ILE A 98 -20.07 26.14 2.84
CA ILE A 98 -19.95 24.69 2.62
C ILE A 98 -20.86 24.14 1.53
N GLN A 99 -21.75 24.94 0.96
CA GLN A 99 -22.69 24.50 -0.08
C GLN A 99 -21.96 23.84 -1.27
N SER A 100 -20.89 24.45 -1.77
CA SER A 100 -20.10 23.88 -2.86
C SER A 100 -19.43 22.56 -2.45
N ALA A 101 -18.93 22.47 -1.22
CA ALA A 101 -18.31 21.26 -0.70
C ALA A 101 -19.32 20.13 -0.54
N CYS A 102 -20.52 20.39 0.00
CA CYS A 102 -21.61 19.42 0.04
C CYS A 102 -22.00 18.91 -1.36
N ASN A 103 -22.15 19.80 -2.35
CA ASN A 103 -22.45 19.42 -3.73
C ASN A 103 -21.36 18.52 -4.33
N ASN A 104 -20.10 18.81 -4.03
CA ASN A 104 -18.97 17.99 -4.46
C ASN A 104 -18.95 16.63 -3.75
N ILE A 105 -19.34 16.58 -2.47
CA ILE A 105 -19.48 15.33 -1.71
C ILE A 105 -20.53 14.42 -2.35
N THR A 106 -21.71 14.97 -2.66
CA THR A 106 -22.80 14.21 -3.27
C THR A 106 -22.44 13.75 -4.68
N SER A 107 -21.89 14.65 -5.52
CA SER A 107 -21.55 14.30 -6.90
C SER A 107 -20.34 13.36 -7.04
N SER A 108 -19.37 13.46 -6.13
CA SER A 108 -18.11 12.69 -6.22
C SER A 108 -18.10 11.40 -5.43
N PHE A 109 -18.84 11.33 -4.31
CA PHE A 109 -18.87 10.16 -3.43
C PHE A 109 -20.25 9.51 -3.34
N GLY A 110 -21.29 10.11 -3.91
CA GLY A 110 -22.67 9.61 -3.76
C GLY A 110 -23.21 9.72 -2.34
N ILE A 111 -22.62 10.60 -1.52
CA ILE A 111 -23.00 10.76 -0.10
C ILE A 111 -23.99 11.94 0.02
N ASP A 112 -25.17 11.65 0.54
CA ASP A 112 -26.12 12.66 1.00
C ASP A 112 -25.69 13.16 2.38
N TRP A 113 -24.92 14.26 2.40
CA TRP A 113 -24.25 14.74 3.61
C TRP A 113 -25.22 15.03 4.78
N PRO A 114 -26.37 15.71 4.57
CA PRO A 114 -27.39 15.88 5.60
C PRO A 114 -27.85 14.56 6.25
N ALA A 115 -27.95 13.46 5.51
CA ALA A 115 -28.42 12.16 6.02
C ALA A 115 -27.37 11.35 6.79
N VAL A 116 -26.08 11.73 6.75
CA VAL A 116 -25.01 11.03 7.47
C VAL A 116 -25.28 10.99 8.98
N THR A 117 -25.00 9.89 9.67
CA THR A 117 -25.19 9.85 11.13
C THR A 117 -23.88 10.11 11.87
N TRP A 118 -23.96 10.46 13.15
CA TRP A 118 -22.78 10.58 14.00
C TRP A 118 -21.92 9.30 14.03
N SER A 119 -22.58 8.13 13.94
CA SER A 119 -21.91 6.83 13.93
C SER A 119 -21.15 6.53 12.63
N ASP A 120 -21.52 7.19 11.52
CA ASP A 120 -20.82 7.04 10.24
C ASP A 120 -19.42 7.66 10.26
N LEU A 121 -19.16 8.61 11.16
CA LEU A 121 -17.83 9.22 11.32
C LEU A 121 -16.78 8.22 11.82
N ARG A 122 -17.18 7.00 12.21
CA ARG A 122 -16.21 5.90 12.42
C ARG A 122 -15.51 5.49 11.12
N LYS A 123 -16.07 5.81 9.96
CA LYS A 123 -15.44 5.61 8.65
C LYS A 123 -14.49 6.79 8.37
N PRO A 124 -13.21 6.52 8.05
CA PRO A 124 -12.21 7.58 7.85
C PRO A 124 -12.62 8.69 6.89
N LEU A 125 -13.18 8.34 5.72
CA LEU A 125 -13.63 9.30 4.71
C LEU A 125 -14.69 10.24 5.29
N TYR A 126 -15.66 9.71 6.05
CA TYR A 126 -16.73 10.51 6.64
C TYR A 126 -16.20 11.44 7.73
N SER A 127 -15.29 10.97 8.60
CA SER A 127 -14.65 11.85 9.57
C SER A 127 -13.78 12.94 8.92
N GLY A 128 -13.07 12.62 7.83
CA GLY A 128 -12.28 13.58 7.09
C GLY A 128 -13.15 14.63 6.39
N LEU A 129 -14.27 14.22 5.80
CA LEU A 129 -15.26 15.12 5.21
C LEU A 129 -15.88 16.04 6.27
N ALA A 130 -16.22 15.51 7.45
CA ALA A 130 -16.74 16.31 8.55
C ALA A 130 -15.71 17.34 9.03
N ALA A 131 -14.43 16.95 9.11
CA ALA A 131 -13.35 17.85 9.45
C ALA A 131 -13.17 18.95 8.40
N ALA A 132 -13.17 18.58 7.11
CA ALA A 132 -13.07 19.52 6.00
C ALA A 132 -14.20 20.57 6.02
N LEU A 133 -15.45 20.13 6.17
CA LEU A 133 -16.60 21.01 6.24
C LEU A 133 -16.57 21.89 7.49
N SER A 134 -16.15 21.33 8.63
CA SER A 134 -15.98 22.12 9.87
C SER A 134 -14.92 23.20 9.68
N THR A 135 -13.79 22.87 9.05
CA THR A 135 -12.72 23.84 8.74
C THR A 135 -13.24 24.96 7.83
N LEU A 136 -13.98 24.62 6.77
CA LEU A 136 -14.57 25.61 5.87
C LEU A 136 -15.56 26.54 6.59
N LEU A 137 -16.39 26.01 7.50
CA LEU A 137 -17.28 26.82 8.34
C LEU A 137 -16.50 27.77 9.24
N THR A 138 -15.41 27.30 9.87
CA THR A 138 -14.55 28.14 10.72
C THR A 138 -13.85 29.23 9.91
N LEU A 139 -13.31 28.90 8.73
CA LEU A 139 -12.67 29.87 7.85
C LEU A 139 -13.64 30.96 7.39
N GLY A 140 -14.87 30.60 7.03
CA GLY A 140 -15.84 31.51 6.43
C GLY A 140 -15.30 32.04 5.10
N SER A 141 -15.10 33.36 5.01
CA SER A 141 -14.51 34.01 3.82
C SER A 141 -12.98 34.05 3.82
N ARG A 142 -12.31 33.55 4.88
CA ARG A 142 -10.84 33.52 4.97
C ARG A 142 -10.27 32.42 4.08
N THR A 143 -9.07 32.64 3.57
CA THR A 143 -8.29 31.58 2.90
C THR A 143 -7.59 30.70 3.91
N MET A 144 -7.33 29.45 3.52
CA MET A 144 -6.61 28.50 4.36
C MET A 144 -5.15 28.96 4.55
N PRO A 145 -4.68 29.15 5.80
CA PRO A 145 -3.30 29.55 6.03
C PRO A 145 -2.29 28.52 5.53
N GLY A 146 -1.19 28.98 4.91
CA GLY A 146 -0.15 28.12 4.36
C GLY A 146 0.87 27.65 5.40
N ASN A 147 1.25 28.53 6.33
CA ASN A 147 2.27 28.21 7.33
C ASN A 147 1.66 27.60 8.60
N ILE A 148 2.45 26.75 9.27
CA ILE A 148 2.02 26.00 10.45
C ILE A 148 1.61 26.89 11.63
N THR A 149 2.19 28.09 11.75
CA THR A 149 1.94 29.03 12.86
C THR A 149 0.55 29.64 12.76
N GLU A 150 0.14 30.10 11.58
CA GLU A 150 -1.21 30.62 11.33
C GLU A 150 -2.25 29.50 11.31
N GLN A 151 -1.88 28.30 10.84
CA GLN A 151 -2.74 27.13 10.99
C GLN A 151 -3.01 26.79 12.46
N ALA A 152 -2.09 27.10 13.37
CA ALA A 152 -2.28 26.89 14.80
C ALA A 152 -3.37 27.81 15.40
N ASP A 153 -3.61 28.97 14.80
CA ASP A 153 -4.71 29.87 15.18
C ASP A 153 -6.06 29.27 14.78
N LEU A 154 -6.17 28.77 13.55
CA LEU A 154 -7.35 28.05 13.08
C LEU A 154 -7.62 26.79 13.92
N TRP A 155 -6.57 26.05 14.26
CA TRP A 155 -6.64 24.91 15.17
C TRP A 155 -7.20 25.29 16.54
N LEU A 156 -6.72 26.38 17.14
CA LEU A 156 -7.20 26.90 18.42
C LEU A 156 -8.69 27.27 18.34
N GLU A 157 -9.13 27.91 17.26
CA GLU A 157 -10.54 28.25 17.04
C GLU A 157 -11.43 26.99 16.93
N MET A 158 -10.93 25.94 16.26
CA MET A 158 -11.70 24.72 16.02
C MET A 158 -11.77 23.79 17.24
N TYR A 159 -10.65 23.60 17.95
CA TYR A 159 -10.53 22.58 19.01
C TYR A 159 -10.40 23.17 20.42
N GLY A 160 -10.23 24.48 20.56
CA GLY A 160 -10.03 25.14 21.85
C GLY A 160 -8.70 24.80 22.53
N GLU A 161 -7.75 24.21 21.79
CA GLU A 161 -6.47 23.73 22.30
C GLU A 161 -5.30 24.68 22.02
N GLN A 162 -4.25 24.60 22.85
CA GLN A 162 -3.11 25.51 22.76
C GLN A 162 -2.38 25.40 21.41
N ARG A 163 -2.11 26.57 20.79
CA ARG A 163 -1.32 26.69 19.54
C ARG A 163 -0.01 25.90 19.57
N LYS A 164 0.69 25.93 20.71
CA LYS A 164 2.00 25.28 20.89
C LYS A 164 1.89 23.75 20.75
N THR A 165 0.78 23.14 21.16
CA THR A 165 0.53 21.71 20.99
C THR A 165 0.45 21.36 19.52
N PHE A 166 -0.28 22.14 18.73
CA PHE A 166 -0.38 21.93 17.29
C PHE A 166 0.99 22.07 16.62
N ILE A 167 1.68 23.19 16.84
CA ILE A 167 2.99 23.45 16.21
C ILE A 167 4.00 22.33 16.51
N ASN A 168 4.11 21.91 17.77
CA ASN A 168 5.08 20.90 18.19
C ASN A 168 4.84 19.52 17.57
N ASN A 169 3.58 19.13 17.38
CA ASN A 169 3.21 17.79 16.90
C ASN A 169 3.00 17.77 15.38
N ALA A 170 2.42 18.82 14.81
CA ALA A 170 2.19 18.93 13.37
C ALA A 170 3.49 19.11 12.58
N GLY A 171 4.56 19.62 13.19
CA GLY A 171 5.88 19.72 12.55
C GLY A 171 6.52 18.37 12.22
N ALA A 172 6.07 17.27 12.84
CA ALA A 172 6.48 15.91 12.49
C ALA A 172 5.89 15.43 11.14
N VAL A 173 4.83 16.08 10.67
CA VAL A 173 4.24 15.86 9.35
C VAL A 173 4.92 16.80 8.36
N THR A 174 5.96 16.32 7.71
CA THR A 174 6.72 17.09 6.72
C THR A 174 5.95 17.17 5.40
N GLU A 175 6.20 18.25 4.66
CA GLU A 175 5.75 18.38 3.26
C GLU A 175 6.36 17.27 2.41
N ILE A 176 5.65 16.91 1.33
CA ILE A 176 6.10 15.91 0.36
C ILE A 176 7.46 16.34 -0.18
N GLU A 177 8.50 15.56 0.09
CA GLU A 177 9.79 15.79 -0.54
C GLU A 177 9.65 15.53 -2.05
N CYS A 178 9.77 16.60 -2.83
CA CYS A 178 9.87 16.53 -4.28
C CYS A 178 11.19 15.84 -4.63
N ASN A 179 11.21 14.51 -4.67
CA ASN A 179 12.42 13.75 -5.00
C ASN A 179 12.44 13.29 -6.47
N ASP A 180 11.38 13.59 -7.21
CA ASP A 180 11.23 13.23 -8.62
C ASP A 180 11.71 14.35 -9.55
N LYS A 181 12.36 13.95 -10.65
CA LYS A 181 12.71 14.86 -11.73
C LYS A 181 11.45 15.50 -12.31
N LEU A 182 11.51 16.79 -12.58
CA LEU A 182 10.41 17.58 -13.10
C LEU A 182 10.85 18.53 -14.21
N ASP A 183 10.12 18.56 -15.32
CA ASP A 183 10.29 19.53 -16.40
C ASP A 183 9.09 20.48 -16.42
N LEU A 184 9.33 21.75 -16.08
CA LEU A 184 8.34 22.80 -15.88
C LEU A 184 8.40 23.85 -17.02
N VAL A 185 7.31 24.01 -17.76
CA VAL A 185 7.19 25.07 -18.79
C VAL A 185 6.25 26.16 -18.32
N PHE A 186 6.68 27.42 -18.39
CA PHE A 186 5.79 28.57 -18.33
C PHE A 186 5.31 28.92 -19.73
N ILE A 187 3.99 29.01 -19.92
CA ILE A 187 3.34 29.42 -21.17
C ILE A 187 2.66 30.76 -20.88
N LEU A 188 3.31 31.85 -21.26
CA LEU A 188 2.92 33.20 -20.83
C LEU A 188 2.19 33.96 -21.94
N ASP A 189 1.00 34.47 -21.61
CA ASP A 189 0.25 35.36 -22.48
C ASP A 189 0.91 36.74 -22.55
N SER A 190 1.34 37.10 -23.76
CA SER A 190 2.03 38.35 -24.09
C SER A 190 1.21 39.18 -25.07
N SER A 191 -0.11 38.94 -25.12
CA SER A 191 -1.05 39.69 -25.92
C SER A 191 -1.26 41.12 -25.41
N GLY A 192 -1.84 41.96 -26.26
CA GLY A 192 -2.14 43.35 -25.96
C GLY A 192 -3.32 43.54 -24.98
N SER A 193 -4.12 42.51 -24.71
CA SER A 193 -5.18 42.55 -23.70
C SER A 193 -4.63 42.44 -22.28
N VAL A 194 -3.47 41.79 -22.11
CA VAL A 194 -2.72 41.79 -20.86
C VAL A 194 -2.05 43.14 -20.68
N GLY A 195 -2.40 43.90 -19.64
CA GLY A 195 -1.77 45.19 -19.34
C GLY A 195 -0.29 45.05 -18.95
N ASN A 196 0.50 46.12 -19.02
CA ASN A 196 1.92 46.05 -18.63
C ASN A 196 2.11 45.70 -17.15
N SER A 197 1.22 46.16 -16.27
CA SER A 197 1.22 45.78 -14.85
C SER A 197 0.95 44.28 -14.67
N ASP A 198 -0.03 43.75 -15.39
CA ASP A 198 -0.42 42.35 -15.33
C ASP A 198 0.70 41.47 -15.90
N TYR A 199 1.33 41.88 -16.99
CA TYR A 199 2.47 41.16 -17.54
C TYR A 199 3.65 41.11 -16.56
N GLN A 200 3.97 42.23 -15.90
CA GLN A 200 4.99 42.22 -14.84
C GLN A 200 4.59 41.34 -13.65
N LEU A 201 3.31 41.31 -13.29
CA LEU A 201 2.81 40.39 -12.26
C LEU A 201 3.01 38.92 -12.68
N MET A 202 2.78 38.57 -13.95
CA MET A 202 3.01 37.24 -14.49
C MET A 202 4.49 36.84 -14.42
N LEU A 203 5.41 37.73 -14.83
CA LEU A 203 6.85 37.47 -14.77
C LEU A 203 7.34 37.29 -13.33
N ASN A 204 6.89 38.15 -12.41
CA ASN A 204 7.22 38.02 -10.99
C ASN A 204 6.69 36.71 -10.40
N PHE A 205 5.45 36.35 -10.71
CA PHE A 205 4.86 35.08 -10.30
C PHE A 205 5.67 33.88 -10.81
N ALA A 206 6.01 33.84 -12.10
CA ALA A 206 6.80 32.76 -12.67
C ALA A 206 8.21 32.68 -12.03
N ALA A 207 8.83 33.85 -11.82
CA ALA A 207 10.11 33.97 -11.12
C ALA A 207 10.05 33.43 -9.68
N ASP A 208 8.99 33.74 -8.93
CA ASP A 208 8.82 33.28 -7.56
C ASP A 208 8.51 31.77 -7.48
N VAL A 209 7.79 31.22 -8.45
CA VAL A 209 7.66 29.75 -8.59
C VAL A 209 9.02 29.12 -8.87
N ILE A 210 9.84 29.71 -9.74
CA ILE A 210 11.21 29.21 -10.01
C ILE A 210 12.05 29.20 -8.73
N ASP A 211 11.99 30.24 -7.90
CA ASP A 211 12.74 30.30 -6.64
C ASP A 211 12.29 29.28 -5.61
N ALA A 212 11.00 28.92 -5.58
CA ALA A 212 10.46 27.92 -4.67
C ALA A 212 10.80 26.47 -5.07
N MET A 213 11.23 26.25 -6.32
CA MET A 213 11.56 24.93 -6.85
C MET A 213 13.05 24.62 -6.68
N ASP A 214 13.38 23.36 -6.38
CA ASP A 214 14.78 22.92 -6.39
C ASP A 214 15.22 22.63 -7.84
N VAL A 215 15.92 23.56 -8.49
CA VAL A 215 16.36 23.35 -9.88
C VAL A 215 17.46 22.31 -10.04
N SER A 216 17.99 21.74 -8.95
CA SER A 216 18.87 20.57 -9.05
C SER A 216 18.12 19.33 -9.55
N ILE A 217 16.79 19.30 -9.35
CA ILE A 217 15.87 18.26 -9.81
C ILE A 217 14.87 18.79 -10.86
N VAL A 218 14.54 20.09 -10.82
CA VAL A 218 13.61 20.76 -11.73
C VAL A 218 14.34 21.43 -12.89
N ARG A 219 13.92 21.17 -14.13
CA ARG A 219 14.32 21.98 -15.31
C ARG A 219 13.18 22.90 -15.69
N VAL A 220 13.50 24.14 -16.05
CA VAL A 220 12.51 25.16 -16.38
C VAL A 220 12.70 25.66 -17.81
N ALA A 221 11.61 25.90 -18.53
CA ALA A 221 11.59 26.58 -19.82
C ALA A 221 10.49 27.65 -19.86
N ASP A 222 10.64 28.63 -20.75
CA ASP A 222 9.72 29.75 -20.92
C ASP A 222 9.35 29.94 -22.40
N ILE A 223 8.05 30.05 -22.65
CA ILE A 223 7.50 30.35 -23.96
C ILE A 223 6.40 31.40 -23.81
N VAL A 224 6.51 32.49 -24.58
CA VAL A 224 5.46 33.51 -24.64
C VAL A 224 4.68 33.37 -25.93
N TYR A 225 3.39 33.71 -25.86
CA TYR A 225 2.54 33.74 -27.04
C TYR A 225 1.74 35.04 -27.15
N SER A 226 1.41 35.40 -28.38
CA SER A 226 0.44 36.43 -28.72
C SER A 226 -0.24 36.00 -30.03
N THR A 227 -0.09 36.78 -31.12
CA THR A 227 -0.34 36.30 -32.49
C THR A 227 0.76 35.35 -32.97
N THR A 228 1.97 35.51 -32.44
CA THR A 228 3.14 34.68 -32.71
C THR A 228 3.64 34.06 -31.40
N VAL A 229 4.44 33.00 -31.50
CA VAL A 229 5.04 32.33 -30.33
C VAL A 229 6.55 32.49 -30.36
N VAL A 230 7.14 32.75 -29.20
CA VAL A 230 8.60 32.88 -29.03
C VAL A 230 9.01 32.04 -27.82
N VAL A 231 9.91 31.06 -28.05
CA VAL A 231 10.60 30.36 -26.97
C VAL A 231 11.69 31.29 -26.46
N HIS A 232 11.62 31.67 -25.17
CA HIS A 232 12.60 32.58 -24.56
C HIS A 232 13.84 31.86 -24.04
N PHE A 233 13.64 30.67 -23.48
CA PHE A 233 14.69 29.73 -23.13
C PHE A 233 14.11 28.32 -22.98
N ASP A 234 14.94 27.31 -23.23
CA ASP A 234 14.59 25.90 -23.10
C ASP A 234 15.20 25.24 -21.84
N PHE A 235 15.00 23.93 -21.67
CA PHE A 235 15.44 23.22 -20.47
C PHE A 235 16.96 23.03 -20.36
N ASN A 236 17.73 23.31 -21.41
CA ASN A 236 19.18 23.24 -21.41
C ASN A 236 19.84 24.56 -21.00
N ASP A 237 19.14 25.68 -21.14
CA ASP A 237 19.75 27.02 -21.05
C ASP A 237 20.24 27.38 -19.64
N TYR A 238 19.54 26.94 -18.59
CA TYR A 238 19.82 27.33 -17.21
C TYR A 238 19.85 26.16 -16.23
N THR A 239 20.81 26.20 -15.31
CA THR A 239 21.05 25.16 -14.29
C THR A 239 20.93 25.67 -12.85
N THR A 240 20.60 26.96 -12.67
CA THR A 240 20.46 27.60 -11.35
C THR A 240 19.20 28.48 -11.30
N ASN A 241 18.54 28.57 -10.11
CA ASN A 241 17.34 29.39 -9.93
C ASN A 241 17.64 30.83 -10.30
N MET A 242 18.79 31.35 -9.84
CA MET A 242 19.21 32.73 -10.08
C MET A 242 19.24 33.08 -11.58
N GLN A 243 19.80 32.20 -12.43
CA GLN A 243 19.88 32.44 -13.87
C GLN A 243 18.50 32.37 -14.53
N ALA A 244 17.72 31.32 -14.24
CA ALA A 244 16.39 31.14 -14.80
C ALA A 244 15.44 32.27 -14.36
N ARG A 245 15.47 32.64 -13.08
CA ARG A 245 14.72 33.78 -12.52
C ARG A 245 15.10 35.08 -13.22
N SER A 246 16.39 35.39 -13.30
CA SER A 246 16.86 36.62 -13.94
C SER A 246 16.44 36.68 -15.41
N LYS A 247 16.45 35.55 -16.12
CA LYS A 247 16.00 35.51 -17.51
C LYS A 247 14.49 35.75 -17.61
N MET A 248 13.69 35.04 -16.81
CA MET A 248 12.24 35.18 -16.73
C MET A 248 11.81 36.64 -16.52
N LEU A 249 12.43 37.35 -15.59
CA LEU A 249 12.13 38.75 -15.30
C LEU A 249 12.46 39.73 -16.46
N THR A 250 13.27 39.29 -17.43
CA THR A 250 13.65 40.10 -18.60
C THR A 250 12.92 39.71 -19.88
N THR A 251 11.97 38.77 -19.80
CA THR A 251 11.19 38.29 -20.93
C THR A 251 10.36 39.43 -21.56
N PRO A 252 10.66 39.85 -22.81
CA PRO A 252 9.97 40.97 -23.45
C PRO A 252 8.50 40.68 -23.74
N LYS A 253 7.67 41.75 -23.75
CA LYS A 253 6.26 41.66 -24.16
C LYS A 253 6.11 41.79 -25.67
N LEU A 254 5.18 41.06 -26.28
CA LEU A 254 4.94 41.07 -27.74
C LEU A 254 3.87 42.07 -28.20
N ASP A 255 2.86 42.35 -27.37
CA ASP A 255 1.77 43.34 -27.61
C ASP A 255 0.97 43.13 -28.91
N ARG A 256 0.53 41.88 -29.17
CA ARG A 256 -0.31 41.54 -30.35
C ARG A 256 -1.63 40.85 -29.96
N GLY A 257 -2.31 40.16 -30.87
CA GLY A 257 -3.53 39.41 -30.56
C GLY A 257 -3.29 38.22 -29.61
N THR A 258 -4.34 37.47 -29.27
CA THR A 258 -4.29 36.39 -28.27
C THR A 258 -4.61 35.02 -28.89
N ASN A 259 -3.61 34.14 -28.99
CA ASN A 259 -3.78 32.78 -29.51
C ASN A 259 -3.22 31.71 -28.56
N THR A 260 -4.01 31.39 -27.53
CA THR A 260 -3.67 30.40 -26.49
C THR A 260 -3.42 29.01 -27.06
N ALA A 261 -4.21 28.61 -28.06
CA ALA A 261 -4.08 27.31 -28.73
C ALA A 261 -2.68 27.10 -29.32
N VAL A 262 -2.17 28.10 -30.05
CA VAL A 262 -0.82 28.03 -30.65
C VAL A 262 0.27 28.04 -29.57
N GLY A 263 0.10 28.77 -28.47
CA GLY A 263 1.02 28.71 -27.33
C GLY A 263 1.14 27.29 -26.75
N LEU A 264 0.01 26.64 -26.52
CA LEU A 264 -0.06 25.25 -26.02
C LEU A 264 0.55 24.25 -27.01
N ASP A 265 0.21 24.35 -28.29
CA ASP A 265 0.72 23.46 -29.33
C ASP A 265 2.24 23.62 -29.50
N GLN A 266 2.73 24.86 -29.49
CA GLN A 266 4.15 25.12 -29.64
C GLN A 266 4.93 24.61 -28.43
N ALA A 267 4.45 24.81 -27.20
CA ALA A 267 5.08 24.22 -26.02
C ALA A 267 5.19 22.69 -26.13
N ALA A 268 4.13 22.04 -26.64
CA ALA A 268 4.09 20.60 -26.87
C ALA A 268 5.07 20.10 -27.93
N ILE A 269 5.42 20.93 -28.92
CA ILE A 269 6.29 20.57 -30.04
C ILE A 269 7.75 20.93 -29.75
N THR A 270 8.00 22.14 -29.23
CA THR A 270 9.36 22.68 -29.12
C THR A 270 10.02 22.53 -27.77
N LEU A 271 9.26 22.41 -26.68
CA LEU A 271 9.86 22.32 -25.34
C LEU A 271 9.86 20.90 -24.80
N TYR A 272 8.77 20.15 -24.93
CA TYR A 272 8.70 18.77 -24.45
C TYR A 272 9.37 17.73 -25.38
N ASN A 273 10.50 18.09 -25.98
CA ASN A 273 11.35 17.20 -26.78
C ASN A 273 12.76 17.09 -26.19
N SER A 274 13.46 15.99 -26.50
CA SER A 274 14.79 15.72 -25.95
C SER A 274 15.86 16.71 -26.41
N SER A 275 15.73 17.27 -27.62
CA SER A 275 16.66 18.30 -28.12
C SER A 275 16.60 19.60 -27.33
N ALA A 276 15.43 19.96 -26.80
CA ALA A 276 15.21 21.10 -25.94
C ALA A 276 15.46 20.78 -24.45
N GLY A 277 16.03 19.61 -24.15
CA GLY A 277 16.44 19.21 -22.80
C GLY A 277 15.37 18.53 -21.95
N ALA A 278 14.19 18.23 -22.52
CA ALA A 278 13.16 17.48 -21.80
C ALA A 278 13.60 16.04 -21.53
N ARG A 279 13.40 15.58 -20.30
CA ARG A 279 13.77 14.28 -19.79
C ARG A 279 12.59 13.32 -19.90
N SER A 280 12.85 12.09 -20.34
CA SER A 280 11.83 11.05 -20.45
C SER A 280 11.40 10.49 -19.09
N ASP A 281 12.28 10.59 -18.08
CA ASP A 281 12.07 10.10 -16.71
C ASP A 281 11.59 11.20 -15.74
N ALA A 282 11.21 12.37 -16.27
CA ALA A 282 10.70 13.51 -15.50
C ALA A 282 9.19 13.70 -15.65
N LYS A 283 8.54 14.16 -14.58
CA LYS A 283 7.15 14.66 -14.63
C LYS A 283 7.13 15.89 -15.53
N LYS A 284 6.10 16.02 -16.37
CA LYS A 284 5.97 17.15 -17.31
C LYS A 284 4.85 18.06 -16.84
N VAL A 285 5.14 19.32 -16.59
CA VAL A 285 4.18 20.29 -16.03
C VAL A 285 4.21 21.60 -16.80
N ALA A 286 3.06 22.06 -17.28
CA ALA A 286 2.90 23.36 -17.90
C ALA A 286 2.10 24.29 -16.99
N VAL A 287 2.57 25.53 -16.82
CA VAL A 287 1.84 26.60 -16.15
C VAL A 287 1.48 27.65 -17.21
N LEU A 288 0.24 27.58 -17.68
CA LEU A 288 -0.34 28.58 -18.57
C LEU A 288 -0.78 29.79 -17.74
N VAL A 289 -0.31 30.98 -18.06
CA VAL A 289 -0.72 32.22 -17.40
C VAL A 289 -1.33 33.17 -18.43
N THR A 290 -2.61 33.51 -18.28
CA THR A 290 -3.39 34.21 -19.33
C THR A 290 -4.60 34.96 -18.76
N ASP A 291 -5.12 35.93 -19.51
CA ASP A 291 -6.45 36.52 -19.30
C ASP A 291 -7.57 35.70 -20.01
N GLY A 292 -7.25 34.56 -20.63
CA GLY A 292 -8.23 33.64 -21.19
C GLY A 292 -9.15 34.23 -22.28
N GLN A 293 -8.78 35.31 -22.95
CA GLN A 293 -9.60 35.89 -24.01
C GLN A 293 -9.23 35.35 -25.40
N SER A 294 -9.32 34.03 -25.60
CA SER A 294 -9.08 33.38 -26.89
C SER A 294 -10.25 32.50 -27.35
N HIS A 295 -9.98 31.59 -28.29
CA HIS A 295 -10.99 30.72 -28.90
C HIS A 295 -11.13 29.41 -28.11
N PHE A 296 -12.15 29.33 -27.24
CA PHE A 296 -12.42 28.18 -26.36
C PHE A 296 -12.22 26.81 -27.02
N TYR A 297 -12.79 26.55 -28.20
CA TYR A 297 -12.71 25.23 -28.85
C TYR A 297 -11.28 24.88 -29.27
N ALA A 298 -10.52 25.85 -29.79
CA ALA A 298 -9.14 25.64 -30.19
C ALA A 298 -8.25 25.44 -28.95
N THR A 299 -8.41 26.28 -27.92
CA THR A 299 -7.69 26.15 -26.64
C THR A 299 -7.95 24.78 -26.01
N ASN A 300 -9.20 24.33 -25.99
CA ASN A 300 -9.57 23.03 -25.45
C ASN A 300 -8.90 21.88 -26.20
N GLN A 301 -8.88 21.93 -27.53
CA GLN A 301 -8.25 20.90 -28.37
C GLN A 301 -6.73 20.83 -28.14
N SER A 302 -6.03 21.96 -28.21
CA SER A 302 -4.58 22.04 -28.00
C SER A 302 -4.19 21.62 -26.58
N ALA A 303 -4.98 22.02 -25.58
CA ALA A 303 -4.77 21.58 -24.20
C ALA A 303 -4.94 20.08 -24.03
N HIS A 304 -5.95 19.47 -24.66
CA HIS A 304 -6.12 18.02 -24.66
C HIS A 304 -4.92 17.31 -25.30
N ALA A 305 -4.44 17.82 -26.45
CA ALA A 305 -3.27 17.26 -27.11
C ALA A 305 -2.00 17.34 -26.22
N LEU A 306 -1.80 18.45 -25.50
CA LEU A 306 -0.70 18.60 -24.55
C LEU A 306 -0.85 17.62 -23.36
N LYS A 307 -2.06 17.49 -22.80
CA LYS A 307 -2.36 16.54 -21.71
C LYS A 307 -2.17 15.09 -22.13
N ASP A 308 -2.57 14.73 -23.35
CA ASP A 308 -2.38 13.38 -23.91
C ASP A 308 -0.89 13.01 -24.10
N LYS A 309 0.00 14.00 -24.22
CA LYS A 309 1.46 13.78 -24.19
C LYS A 309 2.03 13.60 -22.78
N GLY A 310 1.17 13.53 -21.78
CA GLY A 310 1.55 13.31 -20.40
C GLY A 310 1.97 14.56 -19.64
N THR A 311 1.53 15.74 -20.09
CA THR A 311 1.79 17.00 -19.40
C THR A 311 0.61 17.37 -18.49
N THR A 312 0.88 17.60 -17.21
CA THR A 312 -0.10 18.21 -16.29
C THR A 312 -0.12 19.72 -16.53
N VAL A 313 -1.29 20.28 -16.75
CA VAL A 313 -1.48 21.70 -17.10
C VAL A 313 -2.17 22.45 -15.96
N PHE A 314 -1.51 23.48 -15.44
CA PHE A 314 -2.09 24.50 -14.57
C PHE A 314 -2.47 25.71 -15.43
N ALA A 315 -3.65 26.27 -15.19
CA ALA A 315 -4.13 27.48 -15.83
C ALA A 315 -4.31 28.58 -14.77
N VAL A 316 -3.56 29.66 -14.93
CA VAL A 316 -3.49 30.78 -14.00
C VAL A 316 -4.11 32.01 -14.67
N GLY A 317 -5.23 32.46 -14.15
CA GLY A 317 -5.92 33.67 -14.61
C GLY A 317 -5.24 34.92 -14.08
N VAL A 318 -5.01 35.91 -14.94
CA VAL A 318 -4.55 37.25 -14.53
C VAL A 318 -5.49 38.33 -15.06
N GLY A 319 -5.69 39.41 -14.29
CA GLY A 319 -6.53 40.53 -14.70
C GLY A 319 -7.98 40.12 -14.98
N ASN A 320 -8.52 40.56 -16.10
CA ASN A 320 -9.88 40.21 -16.54
C ASN A 320 -9.89 38.88 -17.29
N TYR A 321 -9.86 37.77 -16.54
CA TYR A 321 -9.70 36.44 -17.12
C TYR A 321 -11.02 35.71 -17.48
N ASN A 322 -11.00 34.87 -18.52
CA ASN A 322 -12.10 33.96 -18.83
C ASN A 322 -11.97 32.62 -18.10
N ARG A 323 -12.74 32.44 -17.02
CA ARG A 323 -12.70 31.21 -16.23
C ARG A 323 -13.08 29.95 -17.02
N ARG A 324 -13.95 30.05 -18.03
CA ARG A 324 -14.35 28.88 -18.85
C ARG A 324 -13.17 28.39 -19.70
N GLU A 325 -12.37 29.30 -20.23
CA GLU A 325 -11.18 28.94 -21.00
C GLU A 325 -10.07 28.35 -20.12
N LEU A 326 -9.83 28.94 -18.95
CA LEU A 326 -8.86 28.38 -17.98
C LEU A 326 -9.21 26.93 -17.60
N LYS A 327 -10.50 26.65 -17.36
CA LYS A 327 -10.98 25.29 -17.06
C LYS A 327 -10.75 24.32 -18.23
N ALA A 328 -10.87 24.77 -19.47
CA ALA A 328 -10.62 23.91 -20.62
C ALA A 328 -9.12 23.58 -20.77
N ALA A 329 -8.26 24.54 -20.44
CA ALA A 329 -6.81 24.36 -20.51
C ALA A 329 -6.27 23.44 -19.39
N ALA A 330 -6.73 23.65 -18.16
CA ALA A 330 -6.25 22.95 -16.98
C ALA A 330 -6.46 21.42 -17.03
N SER A 331 -5.65 20.71 -16.25
CA SER A 331 -5.83 19.30 -15.92
C SER A 331 -6.80 19.12 -14.76
N GLU A 332 -7.33 17.91 -14.60
CA GLU A 332 -8.10 17.58 -13.40
C GLU A 332 -7.16 17.33 -12.21
N PRO A 333 -7.58 17.67 -10.97
CA PRO A 333 -8.83 18.34 -10.62
C PRO A 333 -8.78 19.85 -10.89
N ILE A 334 -9.82 20.38 -11.54
CA ILE A 334 -9.93 21.83 -11.86
C ILE A 334 -9.71 22.75 -10.66
N CYS A 335 -10.13 22.37 -9.46
CA CYS A 335 -9.98 23.20 -8.24
C CYS A 335 -8.54 23.35 -7.72
N SER A 336 -7.61 22.52 -8.21
CA SER A 336 -6.17 22.60 -7.87
C SER A 336 -5.32 23.08 -9.05
N HIS A 337 -5.84 22.96 -10.28
CA HIS A 337 -5.15 23.33 -11.51
C HIS A 337 -5.65 24.63 -12.15
N VAL A 338 -6.75 25.23 -11.65
CA VAL A 338 -7.18 26.57 -12.05
C VAL A 338 -6.96 27.53 -10.89
N LEU A 339 -6.02 28.45 -11.08
CA LEU A 339 -5.58 29.41 -10.07
C LEU A 339 -5.79 30.83 -10.60
N THR A 340 -5.83 31.83 -9.72
CA THR A 340 -6.12 33.22 -10.11
C THR A 340 -5.19 34.17 -9.40
N LEU A 341 -4.47 35.01 -10.14
CA LEU A 341 -3.61 36.06 -9.62
C LEU A 341 -4.46 37.30 -9.36
N THR A 342 -4.90 37.45 -8.11
CA THR A 342 -5.72 38.60 -7.66
C THR A 342 -4.95 39.58 -6.78
N SER A 343 -3.95 39.12 -6.00
CA SER A 343 -3.02 39.97 -5.23
C SER A 343 -1.79 39.19 -4.72
N PHE A 344 -0.79 39.91 -4.20
CA PHE A 344 0.44 39.35 -3.62
C PHE A 344 0.20 38.39 -2.44
N ASP A 345 -0.86 38.60 -1.65
CA ASP A 345 -1.16 37.77 -0.47
C ASP A 345 -1.54 36.33 -0.86
N HIS A 346 -2.02 36.13 -2.09
CA HIS A 346 -2.38 34.81 -2.61
C HIS A 346 -1.24 34.14 -3.39
N ILE A 347 -0.20 34.88 -3.80
CA ILE A 347 0.88 34.33 -4.65
C ILE A 347 1.62 33.20 -3.93
N GLN A 348 1.99 33.37 -2.66
CA GLN A 348 2.67 32.32 -1.90
C GLN A 348 1.80 31.07 -1.74
N SER A 349 0.49 31.27 -1.59
CA SER A 349 -0.50 30.19 -1.58
C SER A 349 -0.49 29.47 -2.94
N ILE A 350 -0.59 30.20 -4.05
CA ILE A 350 -0.58 29.64 -5.40
C ILE A 350 0.73 28.88 -5.67
N ILE A 351 1.89 29.44 -5.28
CA ILE A 351 3.20 28.79 -5.41
C ILE A 351 3.22 27.45 -4.67
N ALA A 352 2.80 27.42 -3.41
CA ALA A 352 2.80 26.18 -2.62
C ALA A 352 1.82 25.13 -3.20
N GLU A 353 0.71 25.56 -3.82
CA GLU A 353 -0.24 24.63 -4.46
C GLU A 353 0.32 24.05 -5.76
N ILE A 354 0.98 24.89 -6.57
CA ILE A 354 1.67 24.45 -7.77
C ILE A 354 2.80 23.51 -7.38
N GLN A 355 3.67 23.87 -6.45
CA GLN A 355 4.77 23.02 -5.98
C GLN A 355 4.26 21.66 -5.52
N LYS A 356 3.27 21.64 -4.63
CA LYS A 356 2.67 20.38 -4.16
C LYS A 356 2.08 19.56 -5.30
N SER A 357 1.18 20.14 -6.10
CA SER A 357 0.49 19.42 -7.17
C SER A 357 1.43 18.96 -8.28
N THR A 358 2.50 19.71 -8.51
CA THR A 358 3.58 19.38 -9.44
C THR A 358 4.39 18.18 -8.94
N CYS A 359 4.74 18.17 -7.65
CA CYS A 359 5.44 17.04 -7.04
C CYS A 359 4.54 15.81 -6.88
N ASP A 360 3.24 16.02 -6.74
CA ASP A 360 2.20 15.01 -6.70
C ASP A 360 1.78 14.51 -8.09
N ALA A 361 2.27 15.09 -9.18
CA ALA A 361 1.85 14.68 -10.52
C ALA A 361 2.30 13.24 -10.82
N ASN A 362 1.46 12.48 -11.52
CA ASN A 362 1.83 11.12 -11.93
C ASN A 362 2.84 11.17 -13.08
N LEU A 363 3.79 10.23 -13.07
CA LEU A 363 4.63 10.00 -14.25
C LEU A 363 3.80 9.29 -15.30
N LYS A 364 3.65 9.94 -16.46
CA LYS A 364 2.89 9.38 -17.57
C LYS A 364 3.80 8.41 -18.33
N PHE A 365 3.37 7.17 -18.45
CA PHE A 365 4.23 6.04 -18.79
C PHE A 365 3.81 5.33 -20.08
N ASN A 366 4.72 5.28 -21.06
CA ASN A 366 4.56 4.50 -22.30
C ASN A 366 5.71 3.51 -22.57
N ASP A 367 6.85 3.62 -21.86
CA ASP A 367 8.09 2.84 -22.07
C ASP A 367 8.58 2.16 -20.77
N ASN A 368 9.87 2.06 -20.45
CA ASN A 368 10.37 1.44 -19.20
C ASN A 368 10.63 2.51 -18.14
N VAL A 369 10.28 2.22 -16.88
CA VAL A 369 10.55 3.08 -15.72
C VAL A 369 11.52 2.36 -14.82
N ASN A 370 12.47 3.10 -14.27
CA ASN A 370 13.42 2.57 -13.33
C ASN A 370 13.58 3.54 -12.15
N GLY A 371 14.17 3.03 -11.09
CA GLY A 371 14.54 3.81 -9.93
C GLY A 371 15.50 3.05 -9.05
N THR A 372 15.85 3.67 -7.93
CA THR A 372 16.73 3.07 -6.93
C THR A 372 16.08 3.20 -5.57
N LEU A 373 16.01 2.10 -4.83
CA LEU A 373 15.45 2.09 -3.48
C LEU A 373 16.33 2.90 -2.55
N THR A 374 15.71 3.72 -1.71
CA THR A 374 16.35 4.43 -0.60
C THR A 374 16.03 3.74 0.74
N LYS A 375 16.71 4.13 1.82
CA LYS A 375 16.51 3.50 3.15
C LYS A 375 15.10 3.73 3.73
N ASN A 376 14.39 4.80 3.32
CA ASN A 376 13.18 5.29 3.98
C ASN A 376 11.87 5.01 3.21
N THR A 377 11.87 4.01 2.32
CA THR A 377 10.79 3.73 1.35
C THR A 377 10.83 4.68 0.16
N THR A 378 10.66 4.15 -1.04
CA THR A 378 10.58 4.90 -2.29
C THR A 378 9.20 4.69 -2.89
N THR A 379 8.48 5.79 -3.14
CA THR A 379 7.17 5.74 -3.81
C THR A 379 7.31 6.36 -5.20
N LYS A 380 6.80 5.66 -6.21
CA LYS A 380 6.68 6.18 -7.57
C LYS A 380 5.25 6.03 -8.06
N GLU A 381 4.63 7.15 -8.38
CA GLU A 381 3.26 7.21 -8.90
C GLU A 381 3.29 7.35 -10.42
N ILE A 382 2.53 6.48 -11.08
CA ILE A 382 2.58 6.26 -12.51
C ILE A 382 1.16 6.23 -13.04
N GLU A 383 0.97 6.84 -14.20
CA GLU A 383 -0.29 6.76 -14.93
C GLU A 383 -0.01 6.31 -16.36
N THR A 384 -0.77 5.35 -16.85
CA THR A 384 -0.63 4.80 -18.20
C THR A 384 -1.99 4.45 -18.79
N LYS A 385 -2.08 4.39 -20.12
CA LYS A 385 -3.28 3.88 -20.80
C LYS A 385 -3.13 2.39 -21.04
N VAL A 386 -4.16 1.62 -20.72
CA VAL A 386 -4.21 0.17 -20.97
C VAL A 386 -4.02 -0.10 -22.47
N GLN A 387 -3.06 -0.96 -22.79
CA GLN A 387 -2.74 -1.41 -24.15
C GLN A 387 -2.91 -2.93 -24.23
N THR A 388 -3.73 -3.41 -25.16
CA THR A 388 -3.92 -4.84 -25.40
C THR A 388 -2.61 -5.48 -25.92
N ASN A 389 -2.27 -6.69 -25.45
CA ASN A 389 -1.02 -7.43 -25.74
C ASN A 389 0.29 -6.91 -25.11
N LYS A 390 0.19 -6.01 -24.13
CA LYS A 390 1.33 -5.57 -23.33
C LYS A 390 1.15 -5.96 -21.87
N THR A 391 2.27 -6.28 -21.24
CA THR A 391 2.36 -6.70 -19.83
C THR A 391 3.41 -5.84 -19.15
N ILE A 392 3.17 -5.43 -17.91
CA ILE A 392 4.13 -4.66 -17.12
C ILE A 392 4.84 -5.62 -16.17
N VAL A 393 6.17 -5.70 -16.24
CA VAL A 393 6.99 -6.55 -15.38
C VAL A 393 7.75 -5.67 -14.40
N ALA A 394 7.59 -5.92 -13.10
CA ALA A 394 8.30 -5.23 -12.04
C ALA A 394 9.41 -6.11 -11.47
N SER A 395 10.64 -5.61 -11.46
CA SER A 395 11.84 -6.35 -11.02
C SER A 395 12.65 -5.54 -10.01
N VAL A 396 13.25 -6.24 -9.04
CA VAL A 396 14.08 -5.63 -7.99
C VAL A 396 15.19 -6.61 -7.53
N PRO A 397 16.47 -6.40 -7.85
CA PRO A 397 17.52 -7.36 -7.49
C PRO A 397 17.82 -7.43 -5.98
N CYS A 398 17.60 -6.34 -5.23
CA CYS A 398 17.83 -6.31 -3.78
C CYS A 398 16.79 -5.44 -3.06
N GLY A 399 15.58 -5.96 -2.86
CA GLY A 399 14.52 -5.20 -2.23
C GLY A 399 13.17 -5.87 -2.31
N ILE A 400 12.14 -5.17 -1.88
CA ILE A 400 10.74 -5.58 -2.03
C ILE A 400 10.01 -4.41 -2.68
N LEU A 401 9.24 -4.68 -3.74
CA LEU A 401 8.29 -3.73 -4.29
C LEU A 401 6.87 -4.19 -3.98
N ASN A 402 6.04 -3.29 -3.48
CA ASN A 402 4.58 -3.44 -3.47
C ASN A 402 4.00 -2.51 -4.53
N ILE A 403 3.25 -3.07 -5.47
CA ILE A 403 2.69 -2.34 -6.60
C ILE A 403 1.18 -2.32 -6.40
N TYR A 404 0.62 -1.13 -6.23
CA TYR A 404 -0.82 -0.91 -6.07
C TYR A 404 -1.38 -0.37 -7.37
N VAL A 405 -2.53 -0.89 -7.79
CA VAL A 405 -3.14 -0.56 -9.08
C VAL A 405 -4.57 -0.09 -8.85
N SER A 406 -4.99 0.97 -9.54
CA SER A 406 -6.39 1.37 -9.59
C SER A 406 -6.75 1.98 -10.94
N THR A 407 -8.01 1.82 -11.33
CA THR A 407 -8.64 2.47 -12.49
C THR A 407 -9.41 3.72 -12.10
N THR A 408 -9.62 3.95 -10.81
CA THR A 408 -10.50 5.02 -10.29
C THR A 408 -9.80 5.96 -9.31
N ASP A 409 -8.82 5.46 -8.55
CA ASP A 409 -8.03 6.27 -7.63
C ASP A 409 -6.70 6.68 -8.31
N PRO A 410 -6.43 7.98 -8.48
CA PRO A 410 -5.23 8.46 -9.15
C PRO A 410 -3.93 8.18 -8.40
N LYS A 411 -4.02 7.83 -7.11
CA LYS A 411 -2.88 7.54 -6.22
C LYS A 411 -3.18 6.31 -5.36
N PRO A 412 -3.25 5.11 -5.96
CA PRO A 412 -3.50 3.90 -5.20
C PRO A 412 -2.37 3.65 -4.19
N GLY A 413 -2.64 2.92 -3.12
CA GLY A 413 -1.67 2.65 -2.07
C GLY A 413 -2.18 1.60 -1.09
N PRO A 414 -1.49 1.37 0.04
CA PRO A 414 -1.85 0.29 0.98
C PRO A 414 -3.27 0.35 1.55
N ALA A 415 -3.88 1.55 1.55
CA ALA A 415 -5.25 1.75 2.04
C ALA A 415 -6.31 1.62 0.94
N VAL A 416 -5.98 1.92 -0.32
CA VAL A 416 -6.91 1.98 -1.44
C VAL A 416 -6.27 1.44 -2.71
N TYR A 417 -6.80 0.35 -3.25
CA TYR A 417 -6.35 -0.23 -4.52
C TYR A 417 -7.42 -1.14 -5.11
N ASP A 418 -7.46 -1.25 -6.43
CA ASP A 418 -8.28 -2.24 -7.14
C ASP A 418 -7.56 -3.60 -7.13
N ASP A 419 -6.23 -3.58 -7.29
CA ASP A 419 -5.38 -4.77 -7.28
C ASP A 419 -3.98 -4.47 -6.72
N ARG A 420 -3.27 -5.51 -6.25
CA ARG A 420 -1.91 -5.37 -5.72
C ARG A 420 -0.99 -6.50 -6.14
N TYR A 421 0.27 -6.16 -6.37
CA TYR A 421 1.31 -7.10 -6.76
C TYR A 421 2.55 -6.91 -5.88
N ARG A 422 3.37 -7.94 -5.76
CA ARG A 422 4.60 -7.91 -4.96
C ARG A 422 5.77 -8.48 -5.75
N ALA A 423 6.83 -7.70 -5.90
CA ALA A 423 8.08 -8.15 -6.51
C ALA A 423 9.18 -8.31 -5.45
N THR A 424 9.98 -9.36 -5.59
CA THR A 424 11.17 -9.65 -4.79
C THR A 424 12.29 -10.13 -5.71
N PRO A 425 13.53 -10.29 -5.24
CA PRO A 425 14.66 -10.60 -6.12
C PRO A 425 14.55 -11.91 -6.90
N ASP A 426 13.89 -12.91 -6.33
CA ASP A 426 13.70 -14.22 -6.99
C ASP A 426 12.31 -14.36 -7.63
N ALA A 427 11.44 -13.36 -7.45
CA ALA A 427 10.07 -13.40 -7.92
C ALA A 427 9.66 -12.00 -8.41
N PRO A 428 9.92 -11.65 -9.68
CA PRO A 428 9.42 -10.43 -10.29
C PRO A 428 7.88 -10.46 -10.35
N ALA A 429 7.25 -9.30 -10.24
CA ALA A 429 5.80 -9.19 -10.38
C ALA A 429 5.41 -8.96 -11.83
N THR A 430 4.33 -9.60 -12.28
CA THR A 430 3.81 -9.45 -13.64
C THR A 430 2.38 -8.95 -13.58
N LEU A 431 2.16 -7.74 -14.09
CA LEU A 431 0.85 -7.11 -14.20
C LEU A 431 0.35 -7.32 -15.62
N THR A 432 -0.59 -8.25 -15.77
CA THR A 432 -1.19 -8.55 -17.07
C THR A 432 -2.53 -7.84 -17.17
N LEU A 433 -2.64 -6.94 -18.14
CA LEU A 433 -3.87 -6.19 -18.39
C LEU A 433 -4.86 -7.13 -19.08
N THR A 434 -5.93 -7.48 -18.38
CA THR A 434 -6.97 -8.41 -18.85
C THR A 434 -7.72 -7.86 -20.06
N GLU A 435 -8.21 -8.75 -20.93
CA GLU A 435 -9.10 -8.39 -22.05
C GLU A 435 -10.42 -7.73 -21.60
N THR A 436 -10.76 -7.81 -20.30
CA THR A 436 -11.96 -7.21 -19.73
C THR A 436 -11.86 -5.68 -19.55
N LEU A 437 -10.65 -5.13 -19.47
CA LEU A 437 -10.47 -3.68 -19.39
C LEU A 437 -10.44 -3.11 -20.83
N PRO A 438 -11.33 -2.15 -21.17
CA PRO A 438 -11.30 -1.53 -22.48
C PRO A 438 -9.92 -0.94 -22.81
N SER A 439 -9.46 -1.13 -24.05
CA SER A 439 -8.25 -0.47 -24.52
C SER A 439 -8.38 1.05 -24.37
N GLY A 440 -7.36 1.70 -23.83
CA GLY A 440 -7.38 3.14 -23.57
C GLY A 440 -7.91 3.55 -22.18
N THR A 441 -8.40 2.62 -21.36
CA THR A 441 -8.68 2.88 -19.94
C THR A 441 -7.43 3.40 -19.24
N THR A 442 -7.56 4.46 -18.46
CA THR A 442 -6.45 4.98 -17.64
C THR A 442 -6.22 4.05 -16.45
N LEU A 443 -4.96 3.71 -16.23
CA LEU A 443 -4.49 2.88 -15.14
C LEU A 443 -3.51 3.68 -14.29
N PHE A 444 -3.77 3.76 -13.00
CA PHE A 444 -2.92 4.37 -12.00
C PHE A 444 -2.16 3.27 -11.26
N ILE A 445 -0.85 3.45 -11.11
CA ILE A 445 0.06 2.48 -10.49
C ILE A 445 0.93 3.23 -9.48
N SER A 446 0.98 2.73 -8.25
CA SER A 446 1.93 3.20 -7.24
C SER A 446 2.88 2.10 -6.87
N VAL A 447 4.18 2.33 -7.05
CA VAL A 447 5.23 1.40 -6.63
C VAL A 447 5.84 1.90 -5.34
N VAL A 448 5.70 1.10 -4.29
CA VAL A 448 6.22 1.34 -2.94
C VAL A 448 7.32 0.32 -2.66
N GLY A 449 8.56 0.76 -2.75
CA GLY A 449 9.75 -0.08 -2.64
C GLY A 449 10.53 0.12 -1.34
N THR A 450 11.05 -0.96 -0.76
CA THR A 450 11.91 -0.94 0.44
C THR A 450 13.16 -1.79 0.24
N ARG A 451 14.31 -1.28 0.72
CA ARG A 451 15.56 -2.06 0.75
C ARG A 451 15.40 -3.27 1.67
N LEU A 452 16.05 -4.38 1.32
CA LEU A 452 16.20 -5.48 2.26
C LEU A 452 17.01 -5.04 3.49
N PRO A 453 16.72 -5.59 4.68
CA PRO A 453 17.56 -5.39 5.86
C PRO A 453 19.01 -5.81 5.58
N ALA A 454 19.98 -5.13 6.18
CA ALA A 454 21.41 -5.37 5.91
C ALA A 454 21.83 -6.84 6.12
N SER A 455 21.26 -7.51 7.12
CA SER A 455 21.49 -8.94 7.37
C SER A 455 20.95 -9.83 6.25
N ALA A 456 19.73 -9.57 5.77
CA ALA A 456 19.13 -10.32 4.66
C ALA A 456 19.83 -10.05 3.32
N ALA A 457 20.24 -8.81 3.07
CA ALA A 457 21.01 -8.45 1.88
C ALA A 457 22.40 -9.12 1.87
N ALA A 458 23.07 -9.19 3.03
CA ALA A 458 24.35 -9.87 3.18
C ALA A 458 24.23 -11.40 2.95
N LEU A 459 23.18 -12.04 3.49
CA LEU A 459 22.92 -13.45 3.26
C LEU A 459 22.67 -13.78 1.78
N ARG A 460 22.03 -12.86 1.05
CA ARG A 460 21.75 -13.02 -0.38
C ARG A 460 22.87 -12.47 -1.28
N ASN A 461 23.95 -11.95 -0.68
CA ASN A 461 25.04 -11.28 -1.37
C ASN A 461 24.55 -10.26 -2.43
N CYS A 462 23.50 -9.50 -2.09
CA CYS A 462 22.91 -8.51 -3.00
C CYS A 462 23.21 -7.07 -2.53
N SER A 463 23.57 -6.21 -3.49
CA SER A 463 23.87 -4.79 -3.24
C SER A 463 23.25 -3.87 -4.29
N ASP A 464 22.60 -4.41 -5.31
CA ASP A 464 21.91 -3.65 -6.34
C ASP A 464 20.47 -3.35 -5.92
N TYR A 465 20.26 -2.12 -5.46
CA TYR A 465 18.98 -1.61 -5.02
C TYR A 465 18.19 -0.94 -6.16
N SER A 466 18.58 -1.11 -7.42
CA SER A 466 17.79 -0.65 -8.56
C SER A 466 16.49 -1.44 -8.68
N TRP A 467 15.51 -0.85 -9.34
CA TRP A 467 14.27 -1.53 -9.70
C TRP A 467 13.77 -1.04 -11.05
N THR A 468 13.00 -1.88 -11.74
CA THR A 468 12.42 -1.57 -13.05
C THR A 468 10.94 -1.93 -13.11
N LEU A 469 10.21 -1.20 -13.94
CA LEU A 469 8.91 -1.52 -14.49
C LEU A 469 9.05 -1.51 -16.01
N GLU A 470 8.98 -2.68 -16.63
CA GLU A 470 9.21 -2.82 -18.06
C GLU A 470 7.93 -3.20 -18.77
N VAL A 471 7.64 -2.51 -19.87
CA VAL A 471 6.50 -2.84 -20.73
C VAL A 471 6.98 -3.81 -21.80
N VAL A 472 6.61 -5.07 -21.63
CA VAL A 472 6.98 -6.14 -22.57
C VAL A 472 5.76 -6.59 -23.36
N ARG A 473 5.97 -7.10 -24.57
CA ARG A 473 4.88 -7.78 -25.30
C ARG A 473 4.59 -9.08 -24.58
N THR A 474 3.31 -9.39 -24.39
CA THR A 474 2.89 -10.58 -23.65
C THR A 474 3.48 -11.88 -24.22
N ARG A 475 3.65 -11.96 -25.55
CA ARG A 475 4.28 -13.11 -26.24
C ARG A 475 5.78 -13.27 -25.99
N ASP A 476 6.46 -12.21 -25.55
CA ASP A 476 7.90 -12.21 -25.29
C ASP A 476 8.20 -12.74 -23.87
N ILE A 477 7.15 -13.04 -23.08
CA ILE A 477 7.24 -13.64 -21.75
C ILE A 477 7.24 -15.17 -21.88
N THR A 478 8.28 -15.82 -21.33
CA THR A 478 8.34 -17.29 -21.21
C THR A 478 8.09 -17.70 -19.77
N VAL A 479 7.21 -18.67 -19.56
CA VAL A 479 6.79 -19.11 -18.23
C VAL A 479 7.47 -20.42 -17.88
N VAL A 480 8.19 -20.41 -16.76
CA VAL A 480 9.08 -21.49 -16.33
C VAL A 480 8.68 -21.93 -14.94
N CYS A 481 8.37 -23.22 -14.81
CA CYS A 481 8.04 -23.91 -13.58
C CYS A 481 9.32 -24.53 -13.02
N GLU A 482 9.51 -24.39 -11.70
CA GLU A 482 10.64 -25.00 -10.98
C GLU A 482 10.10 -26.09 -10.06
N GLU A 483 10.51 -27.33 -10.33
CA GLU A 483 10.12 -28.52 -9.58
C GLU A 483 11.41 -29.23 -9.16
N ASP A 484 11.62 -29.40 -7.86
CA ASP A 484 12.86 -29.98 -7.28
C ASP A 484 14.17 -29.29 -7.75
N GLY A 485 14.12 -27.97 -7.96
CA GLY A 485 15.26 -27.18 -8.43
C GLY A 485 15.54 -27.31 -9.94
N VAL A 486 14.69 -28.00 -10.69
CA VAL A 486 14.79 -28.15 -12.15
C VAL A 486 13.79 -27.23 -12.83
N ARG A 487 14.31 -26.34 -13.68
CA ARG A 487 13.52 -25.38 -14.46
C ARG A 487 13.04 -25.98 -15.77
N ARG A 488 11.73 -25.94 -16.01
CA ARG A 488 11.08 -26.41 -17.25
C ARG A 488 9.96 -25.46 -17.69
N PRO A 489 9.60 -25.38 -18.99
CA PRO A 489 8.41 -24.65 -19.41
C PRO A 489 7.17 -25.17 -18.65
N CYS A 490 6.34 -24.27 -18.14
CA CYS A 490 5.08 -24.67 -17.52
C CYS A 490 4.15 -25.26 -18.58
N VAL A 491 3.57 -26.42 -18.29
CA VAL A 491 2.44 -26.97 -19.04
C VAL A 491 1.13 -26.50 -18.41
N ASN A 492 0.02 -26.56 -19.16
CA ASN A 492 -1.31 -26.15 -18.66
C ASN A 492 -1.66 -26.78 -17.30
N ASN A 493 -1.19 -28.00 -17.04
CA ASN A 493 -1.45 -28.70 -15.78
C ASN A 493 -0.65 -28.15 -14.58
N ASP A 494 0.53 -27.55 -14.81
CA ASP A 494 1.30 -26.90 -13.74
C ASP A 494 0.67 -25.57 -13.32
N VAL A 495 0.08 -24.88 -14.30
CA VAL A 495 -0.70 -23.66 -14.12
C VAL A 495 -1.96 -23.93 -13.30
N VAL A 496 -2.62 -25.05 -13.55
CA VAL A 496 -3.80 -25.50 -12.78
C VAL A 496 -3.41 -25.95 -11.36
N LYS A 497 -2.27 -26.64 -11.19
CA LYS A 497 -1.73 -27.02 -9.87
C LYS A 497 -1.25 -25.83 -9.02
N ALA A 498 -0.89 -24.71 -9.65
CA ALA A 498 -0.40 -23.51 -8.98
C ALA A 498 -1.48 -22.68 -8.24
N ASN A 499 -2.76 -23.11 -8.24
CA ASN A 499 -3.83 -22.59 -7.37
C ASN A 499 -3.88 -21.05 -7.23
N LEU A 500 -4.10 -20.32 -8.33
CA LEU A 500 -4.37 -18.88 -8.30
C LEU A 500 -5.82 -18.48 -8.64
N CYS A 501 -6.72 -19.46 -8.73
CA CYS A 501 -7.98 -19.51 -7.99
C CYS A 501 -8.99 -20.46 -8.59
N GLU A 502 -9.44 -21.41 -7.77
CA GLU A 502 -10.63 -22.19 -8.04
C GLU A 502 -11.45 -22.36 -6.76
N LYS A 503 -12.77 -22.51 -6.97
CA LYS A 503 -13.82 -22.67 -5.97
C LYS A 503 -13.41 -23.64 -4.86
N SER A 504 -13.54 -23.19 -3.61
CA SER A 504 -13.60 -24.09 -2.46
C SER A 504 -15.03 -24.60 -2.29
N ASP A 505 -15.34 -25.70 -2.96
CA ASP A 505 -16.22 -26.71 -2.38
C ASP A 505 -15.33 -27.95 -2.15
N ASP A 506 -15.23 -28.37 -0.87
CA ASP A 506 -14.62 -29.61 -0.33
C ASP A 506 -13.09 -29.78 -0.07
N ALA A 507 -12.81 -29.94 1.24
CA ALA A 507 -12.09 -31.05 1.88
C ALA A 507 -10.55 -31.11 1.97
N ASN A 508 -9.78 -30.07 1.61
CA ASN A 508 -8.31 -30.14 1.81
C ASN A 508 -7.60 -28.83 2.21
N TYR A 509 -8.22 -28.05 3.11
CA TYR A 509 -7.54 -26.95 3.80
C TYR A 509 -7.32 -27.28 5.30
N PRO A 510 -6.17 -26.91 5.90
CA PRO A 510 -5.77 -27.35 7.24
C PRO A 510 -6.48 -26.62 8.39
N VAL A 511 -7.59 -25.92 8.11
CA VAL A 511 -8.36 -25.17 9.12
C VAL A 511 -9.84 -25.37 8.89
N ASP A 512 -10.57 -25.73 9.95
CA ASP A 512 -12.03 -25.88 9.90
C ASP A 512 -12.70 -24.56 9.53
N ASN A 513 -13.69 -24.60 8.61
CA ASN A 513 -14.43 -23.41 8.18
C ASN A 513 -15.21 -22.83 9.37
N PRO A 514 -14.83 -21.67 9.92
CA PRO A 514 -15.51 -21.12 11.07
C PRO A 514 -16.75 -20.31 10.67
N CYS A 515 -17.00 -20.07 9.39
CA CYS A 515 -18.10 -19.27 8.85
C CYS A 515 -19.39 -20.08 8.74
N THR A 516 -19.78 -20.70 9.84
CA THR A 516 -21.05 -21.44 9.95
C THR A 516 -22.24 -20.47 9.92
N THR A 517 -23.41 -20.95 9.54
CA THR A 517 -24.65 -20.15 9.56
C THR A 517 -24.90 -19.53 10.94
N SER A 518 -24.58 -20.24 12.02
CA SER A 518 -24.68 -19.73 13.40
C SER A 518 -23.73 -18.56 13.67
N ASN A 519 -22.48 -18.62 13.20
CA ASN A 519 -21.52 -17.53 13.39
C ASN A 519 -21.85 -16.31 12.52
N LEU A 520 -22.47 -16.51 11.35
CA LEU A 520 -22.92 -15.39 10.51
C LEU A 520 -24.15 -14.67 11.09
N GLU A 521 -25.08 -15.39 11.70
CA GLU A 521 -26.25 -14.81 12.39
C GLU A 521 -25.86 -13.98 13.63
N GLU A 522 -24.71 -14.30 14.24
CA GLU A 522 -24.10 -13.54 15.36
C GLU A 522 -23.10 -12.45 14.90
N ASP A 523 -23.01 -12.15 13.60
CA ASP A 523 -22.10 -11.17 12.99
C ASP A 523 -20.59 -11.44 13.28
N LEU A 524 -20.25 -12.71 13.52
CA LEU A 524 -18.90 -13.15 13.81
C LEU A 524 -18.13 -13.37 12.51
N LEU A 525 -17.79 -12.27 11.83
CA LEU A 525 -17.20 -12.33 10.49
C LEU A 525 -15.69 -12.55 10.47
N ARG A 526 -15.01 -12.62 11.62
CA ARG A 526 -13.54 -12.79 11.69
C ARG A 526 -13.15 -13.79 12.77
N HIS A 527 -12.25 -14.72 12.42
CA HIS A 527 -11.78 -15.78 13.29
C HIS A 527 -10.25 -15.90 13.23
N PRO A 528 -9.58 -16.39 14.28
CA PRO A 528 -8.13 -16.55 14.25
C PRO A 528 -7.66 -17.55 13.21
N TYR A 529 -6.53 -17.25 12.57
CA TYR A 529 -5.83 -18.24 11.76
C TYR A 529 -4.92 -19.09 12.66
N PRO A 530 -5.00 -20.43 12.65
CA PRO A 530 -4.41 -21.27 13.72
C PRO A 530 -2.88 -21.33 13.72
N TYR A 531 -2.25 -21.02 12.58
CA TYR A 531 -0.82 -21.33 12.34
C TYR A 531 0.04 -20.08 12.12
N ASP A 532 -0.58 -18.92 11.99
CA ASP A 532 0.10 -17.66 11.74
C ASP A 532 -0.73 -16.55 12.38
N PRO A 533 -0.29 -16.01 13.52
CA PRO A 533 -1.04 -14.99 14.23
C PRO A 533 -1.05 -13.67 13.46
N THR A 534 -0.23 -13.50 12.42
CA THR A 534 -0.34 -12.34 11.52
C THR A 534 -1.45 -12.53 10.46
N LYS A 535 -2.21 -13.62 10.53
CA LYS A 535 -3.36 -13.90 9.66
C LYS A 535 -4.63 -14.14 10.48
N PHE A 536 -5.77 -14.03 9.83
CA PHE A 536 -7.09 -14.36 10.35
C PHE A 536 -8.00 -14.89 9.24
N LEU A 537 -9.09 -15.54 9.57
CA LEU A 537 -10.10 -16.05 8.65
C LEU A 537 -11.26 -15.04 8.61
N GLN A 538 -11.54 -14.47 7.45
CA GLN A 538 -12.65 -13.54 7.21
C GLN A 538 -13.82 -14.27 6.58
N CYS A 539 -15.02 -14.15 7.13
CA CYS A 539 -16.25 -14.71 6.58
C CYS A 539 -16.93 -13.76 5.61
N ASP A 540 -17.64 -14.32 4.62
CA ASP A 540 -18.67 -13.61 3.87
C ASP A 540 -20.08 -14.04 4.23
N VAL A 541 -21.07 -13.29 3.72
CA VAL A 541 -22.50 -13.50 3.96
C VAL A 541 -23.04 -14.83 3.40
N LYS A 542 -22.23 -15.63 2.71
CA LYS A 542 -22.61 -16.95 2.16
C LYS A 542 -21.95 -18.12 2.91
N GLY A 543 -21.25 -17.87 4.02
CA GLY A 543 -20.65 -18.92 4.86
C GLY A 543 -19.25 -19.37 4.40
N ARG A 544 -18.61 -18.57 3.53
CA ARG A 544 -17.27 -18.85 3.02
C ARG A 544 -16.24 -18.08 3.83
N TYR A 545 -15.05 -18.65 3.99
CA TYR A 545 -13.97 -18.03 4.74
C TYR A 545 -12.75 -17.75 3.86
N TYR A 546 -12.00 -16.69 4.19
CA TYR A 546 -10.82 -16.24 3.47
C TYR A 546 -9.67 -16.00 4.44
N ILE A 547 -8.53 -16.65 4.25
CA ILE A 547 -7.32 -16.36 5.04
C ILE A 547 -6.81 -14.97 4.64
N THR A 548 -6.74 -14.07 5.60
CA THR A 548 -6.48 -12.64 5.43
C THR A 548 -5.32 -12.24 6.33
N LEU A 549 -4.35 -11.50 5.79
CA LEU A 549 -3.18 -11.03 6.55
C LEU A 549 -3.54 -9.75 7.32
N CYS A 550 -3.08 -9.65 8.55
CA CYS A 550 -3.14 -8.45 9.35
C CYS A 550 -2.26 -7.32 8.77
N PRO A 551 -2.77 -6.09 8.65
CA PRO A 551 -2.02 -4.97 8.08
C PRO A 551 -0.76 -4.64 8.88
N GLY A 552 0.34 -4.28 8.20
CA GLY A 552 1.56 -3.82 8.87
C GLY A 552 2.34 -4.89 9.66
N GLY A 553 2.06 -6.18 9.44
CA GLY A 553 2.76 -7.29 10.11
C GLY A 553 2.36 -7.47 11.58
N VAL A 554 1.24 -6.87 12.00
CA VAL A 554 0.68 -7.05 13.34
C VAL A 554 -0.07 -8.38 13.47
N THR A 555 -0.51 -8.73 14.66
CA THR A 555 -1.18 -10.02 14.93
C THR A 555 -2.68 -9.87 15.18
N PHE A 556 -3.46 -10.87 14.81
CA PHE A 556 -4.90 -10.94 15.03
C PHE A 556 -5.20 -11.26 16.49
N ASN A 557 -5.89 -10.35 17.16
CA ASN A 557 -6.34 -10.55 18.53
C ASN A 557 -7.68 -11.30 18.54
N THR A 558 -7.69 -12.46 19.18
CA THR A 558 -8.83 -13.39 19.19
C THR A 558 -10.00 -12.91 20.04
N GLN A 559 -9.77 -12.00 20.99
CA GLN A 559 -10.79 -11.43 21.86
C GLN A 559 -11.50 -10.25 21.21
N THR A 560 -10.75 -9.36 20.56
CA THR A 560 -11.32 -8.19 19.87
C THR A 560 -11.70 -8.47 18.42
N ARG A 561 -11.25 -9.61 17.87
CA ARG A 561 -11.42 -10.03 16.46
C ARG A 561 -10.88 -9.02 15.45
N GLU A 562 -9.81 -8.33 15.81
CA GLU A 562 -9.14 -7.30 15.01
C GLU A 562 -7.61 -7.47 15.02
N CYS A 563 -6.95 -6.90 14.02
CA CYS A 563 -5.49 -6.92 13.90
C CYS A 563 -4.86 -5.76 14.69
N GLY A 564 -3.89 -6.04 15.56
CA GLY A 564 -3.18 -5.02 16.33
C GLY A 564 -1.88 -5.51 16.97
N PHE A 565 -1.14 -4.57 17.56
CA PHE A 565 0.02 -4.91 18.39
C PHE A 565 -0.46 -5.45 19.73
N THR A 566 -0.04 -6.66 20.11
CA THR A 566 -0.22 -7.11 21.49
C THR A 566 0.71 -6.30 22.38
N SER A 567 0.19 -5.26 23.04
CA SER A 567 0.93 -4.50 24.05
C SER A 567 1.26 -5.41 25.25
N PRO A 568 2.46 -5.29 25.88
CA PRO A 568 2.85 -6.11 27.04
C PRO A 568 2.11 -5.81 28.35
N ASP A 569 1.05 -5.00 28.37
CA ASP A 569 0.55 -4.42 29.62
C ASP A 569 -0.97 -4.41 29.68
N GLN A 570 -1.56 -5.58 29.95
CA GLN A 570 -2.82 -5.72 30.69
C GLN A 570 -2.81 -7.06 31.45
N THR A 571 -2.34 -7.04 32.69
CA THR A 571 -2.77 -8.02 33.70
C THR A 571 -3.47 -7.30 34.85
N PRO A 572 -4.60 -7.80 35.36
CA PRO A 572 -5.27 -7.24 36.53
C PRO A 572 -4.44 -7.43 37.81
N VAL A 573 -4.21 -6.31 38.52
CA VAL A 573 -4.08 -6.07 39.97
C VAL A 573 -3.57 -7.20 40.89
N THR A 574 -2.38 -6.93 41.49
CA THR A 574 -1.80 -7.34 42.81
C THR A 574 -2.45 -8.51 43.58
N GLU A 575 -1.72 -9.54 44.05
CA GLU A 575 -0.65 -9.48 45.08
C GLU A 575 0.55 -10.43 44.84
N LYS A 576 1.71 -10.02 45.36
CA LYS A 576 3.07 -10.65 45.32
C LYS A 576 3.21 -11.65 46.50
N PRO A 577 4.03 -12.73 46.43
CA PRO A 577 5.49 -12.62 46.51
C PRO A 577 6.28 -13.41 45.43
N THR A 578 7.48 -12.91 45.11
CA THR A 578 8.51 -13.36 44.12
C THR A 578 9.58 -14.25 44.82
N PRO A 579 10.65 -14.83 44.19
CA PRO A 579 10.98 -15.26 42.80
C PRO A 579 11.27 -16.80 42.71
N THR A 580 11.45 -17.48 41.56
CA THR A 580 12.65 -17.51 40.65
C THR A 580 12.41 -18.48 39.45
N PRO A 581 13.28 -18.59 38.42
CA PRO A 581 13.08 -18.09 37.05
C PRO A 581 12.86 -19.19 35.97
N SER A 582 11.98 -18.98 34.99
CA SER A 582 11.94 -19.84 33.80
C SER A 582 13.04 -19.44 32.82
N LYS A 583 13.95 -20.39 32.60
CA LYS A 583 15.29 -20.24 32.00
C LYS A 583 15.33 -19.80 30.53
N ILE A 584 16.42 -19.08 30.25
CA ILE A 584 17.06 -18.86 28.94
C ILE A 584 17.47 -20.23 28.34
N CYS A 585 17.45 -20.37 27.01
CA CYS A 585 17.96 -21.56 26.30
C CYS A 585 19.41 -21.88 26.69
N GLN A 586 19.76 -23.16 26.89
CA GLN A 586 21.03 -23.58 27.50
C GLN A 586 21.63 -24.80 26.80
N THR A 587 22.96 -24.85 26.73
CA THR A 587 23.75 -26.04 26.35
C THR A 587 24.86 -26.27 27.38
N PRO A 588 25.01 -27.48 27.96
CA PRO A 588 24.18 -28.69 27.79
C PRO A 588 22.83 -28.62 28.51
N LEU A 589 21.82 -29.34 27.99
CA LEU A 589 20.43 -29.35 28.50
C LEU A 589 20.34 -29.97 29.91
N THR A 590 21.01 -31.12 30.12
CA THR A 590 21.26 -31.81 31.41
C THR A 590 22.44 -32.80 31.28
N ASN A 591 22.88 -33.45 32.36
CA ASN A 591 23.97 -34.45 32.36
C ASN A 591 23.64 -35.76 31.58
N SER A 592 22.39 -35.97 31.16
CA SER A 592 21.92 -37.21 30.51
C SER A 592 21.27 -37.02 29.14
N VAL A 593 21.19 -35.78 28.62
CA VAL A 593 20.60 -35.48 27.30
C VAL A 593 21.57 -34.64 26.47
N ALA A 594 22.08 -35.22 25.38
CA ALA A 594 22.93 -34.54 24.41
C ALA A 594 22.12 -33.48 23.62
N ASN A 595 22.77 -32.37 23.23
CA ASN A 595 22.12 -31.33 22.42
C ASN A 595 21.92 -31.81 20.97
N PRO A 596 20.66 -31.98 20.50
CA PRO A 596 20.39 -32.42 19.13
C PRO A 596 20.46 -31.27 18.10
N CYS A 597 20.47 -30.01 18.55
CA CYS A 597 20.48 -28.79 17.74
C CYS A 597 21.85 -28.49 17.12
N THR A 598 22.37 -29.41 16.31
CA THR A 598 23.65 -29.21 15.60
C THR A 598 23.49 -28.24 14.42
N ALA A 599 24.56 -27.56 14.03
CA ALA A 599 24.56 -26.69 12.84
C ALA A 599 24.08 -27.42 11.57
N ASN A 600 24.35 -28.72 11.47
CA ASN A 600 23.86 -29.56 10.38
C ASN A 600 22.35 -29.85 10.48
N ALA A 601 21.79 -29.98 11.68
CA ALA A 601 20.34 -30.16 11.86
C ALA A 601 19.57 -28.88 11.47
N VAL A 602 20.07 -27.72 11.88
CA VAL A 602 19.53 -26.40 11.53
C VAL A 602 19.61 -26.12 10.02
N ALA A 603 20.71 -26.48 9.36
CA ALA A 603 20.87 -26.32 7.91
C ALA A 603 19.99 -27.25 7.07
N ASN A 604 19.41 -28.30 7.67
CA ASN A 604 18.47 -29.22 7.02
C ASN A 604 17.05 -29.06 7.59
N ASP A 605 16.72 -27.88 8.11
CA ASP A 605 15.41 -27.50 8.65
C ASP A 605 14.87 -28.40 9.80
N LYS A 606 15.75 -29.05 10.57
CA LYS A 606 15.38 -29.87 11.74
C LYS A 606 15.54 -29.07 13.02
N PHE A 607 14.51 -28.30 13.36
CA PHE A 607 14.51 -27.40 14.51
C PHE A 607 13.86 -27.97 15.77
N PHE A 608 13.22 -29.13 15.71
CA PHE A 608 12.49 -29.69 16.85
C PHE A 608 12.82 -31.16 17.10
N HIS A 609 13.12 -31.49 18.36
CA HIS A 609 13.60 -32.81 18.78
C HIS A 609 12.91 -33.31 20.05
N THR A 610 12.95 -34.62 20.26
CA THR A 610 12.33 -35.27 21.41
C THR A 610 13.11 -35.02 22.68
N TYR A 611 12.41 -34.65 23.75
CA TYR A 611 13.00 -34.55 25.09
C TYR A 611 12.76 -35.85 25.87
N ILE A 612 13.71 -36.78 25.76
CA ILE A 612 13.60 -38.16 26.30
C ILE A 612 13.18 -38.23 27.78
N PRO A 613 13.63 -37.35 28.70
CA PRO A 613 13.26 -37.46 30.11
C PRO A 613 11.78 -37.19 30.42
N ASP A 614 11.06 -36.49 29.53
CA ASP A 614 9.66 -36.12 29.75
C ASP A 614 8.94 -35.93 28.41
N GLU A 615 8.11 -36.92 28.05
CA GLU A 615 7.33 -36.96 26.80
C GLU A 615 6.32 -35.81 26.67
N THR A 616 6.01 -35.10 27.76
CA THR A 616 5.16 -33.90 27.73
C THR A 616 5.97 -32.64 27.37
N LYS A 617 7.24 -32.79 27.00
CA LYS A 617 8.14 -31.70 26.61
C LYS A 617 8.91 -32.07 25.34
N PHE A 618 9.44 -31.06 24.67
CA PHE A 618 10.28 -31.21 23.48
C PHE A 618 11.42 -30.21 23.49
N ILE A 619 12.41 -30.41 22.63
CA ILE A 619 13.54 -29.52 22.43
C ILE A 619 13.29 -28.71 21.17
N GLU A 620 13.35 -27.39 21.28
CA GLU A 620 13.33 -26.44 20.18
C GLU A 620 14.72 -25.86 19.99
N CYS A 621 15.18 -25.82 18.75
CA CYS A 621 16.47 -25.26 18.35
C CYS A 621 16.31 -23.82 17.90
N ASP A 622 17.19 -22.94 18.36
CA ASP A 622 17.33 -21.64 17.73
C ASP A 622 18.25 -21.70 16.50
N ALA A 623 18.25 -20.63 15.70
CA ALA A 623 19.07 -20.50 14.50
C ALA A 623 20.59 -20.51 14.77
N SER A 624 21.02 -20.49 16.04
CA SER A 624 22.42 -20.54 16.46
C SER A 624 22.84 -21.91 17.01
N GLY A 625 21.93 -22.90 17.05
CA GLY A 625 22.20 -24.26 17.53
C GLY A 625 22.02 -24.46 19.04
N ASN A 626 21.40 -23.52 19.75
CA ASN A 626 21.06 -23.70 21.15
C ASN A 626 19.74 -24.46 21.31
N ALA A 627 19.66 -25.32 22.32
CA ALA A 627 18.47 -26.09 22.62
C ALA A 627 17.65 -25.48 23.76
N CYS A 628 16.33 -25.44 23.58
CA CYS A 628 15.36 -24.94 24.53
C CYS A 628 14.36 -26.06 24.85
N VAL A 629 14.24 -26.48 26.10
CA VAL A 629 13.20 -27.45 26.49
C VAL A 629 11.88 -26.71 26.66
N LYS A 630 10.88 -27.08 25.86
CA LYS A 630 9.55 -26.47 25.83
C LYS A 630 8.49 -27.50 26.25
N PRO A 631 7.50 -27.11 27.06
CA PRO A 631 6.38 -27.99 27.38
C PRO A 631 5.37 -28.07 26.24
N CYS A 632 4.81 -29.26 26.03
CA CYS A 632 3.56 -29.45 25.33
C CYS A 632 2.38 -28.93 26.16
N ARG A 633 1.25 -28.69 25.51
CA ARG A 633 0.01 -28.29 26.18
C ARG A 633 -0.47 -29.40 27.13
N THR A 634 -1.13 -29.05 28.23
CA THR A 634 -1.63 -30.02 29.21
C THR A 634 -2.50 -31.09 28.55
N GLY A 635 -2.12 -32.36 28.68
CA GLY A 635 -2.81 -33.50 28.06
C GLY A 635 -2.29 -33.94 26.69
N SER A 636 -1.20 -33.34 26.17
CA SER A 636 -0.50 -33.78 24.96
C SER A 636 0.93 -34.24 25.23
N ILE A 637 1.49 -35.02 24.29
CA ILE A 637 2.86 -35.52 24.28
C ILE A 637 3.52 -35.19 22.95
N TRP A 638 4.85 -35.02 22.94
CA TRP A 638 5.61 -34.71 21.73
C TRP A 638 5.71 -35.92 20.79
N SER A 639 5.44 -35.71 19.49
CA SER A 639 5.65 -36.70 18.43
C SER A 639 6.75 -36.24 17.47
N GLN A 640 7.84 -37.01 17.39
CA GLN A 640 8.99 -36.65 16.55
C GLN A 640 8.70 -36.80 15.06
N SER A 641 7.88 -37.78 14.66
CA SER A 641 7.52 -38.01 13.26
C SER A 641 6.64 -36.90 12.69
N HIS A 642 5.84 -36.26 13.53
CA HIS A 642 4.94 -35.17 13.16
C HIS A 642 5.50 -33.77 13.49
N TYR A 643 6.67 -33.71 14.16
CA TYR A 643 7.30 -32.49 14.66
C TYR A 643 6.32 -31.58 15.44
N THR A 644 5.42 -32.17 16.23
CA THR A 644 4.40 -31.45 17.00
C THR A 644 3.94 -32.22 18.24
N CYS A 645 3.24 -31.53 19.15
CA CYS A 645 2.60 -32.16 20.31
C CYS A 645 1.22 -32.70 19.93
N ILE A 646 0.99 -33.99 20.12
CA ILE A 646 -0.28 -34.68 19.84
C ILE A 646 -1.03 -35.00 21.13
N LYS A 647 -2.36 -35.04 21.10
CA LYS A 647 -3.17 -35.42 22.27
C LYS A 647 -2.74 -36.81 22.75
N LYS A 648 -2.46 -36.94 24.05
CA LYS A 648 -2.18 -38.23 24.67
C LYS A 648 -3.46 -39.06 24.56
N ALA A 649 -3.42 -40.16 23.81
CA ALA A 649 -4.60 -40.99 23.59
C ALA A 649 -5.25 -41.36 24.93
N THR A 650 -6.48 -40.89 25.15
CA THR A 650 -7.26 -41.16 26.37
C THR A 650 -8.05 -42.46 26.30
N GLN A 651 -7.96 -43.22 25.19
CA GLN A 651 -8.44 -44.59 25.20
C GLN A 651 -7.49 -45.44 26.04
N ALA A 652 -7.96 -45.84 27.22
CA ALA A 652 -7.35 -46.94 27.96
C ALA A 652 -7.44 -48.19 27.07
N VAL A 653 -6.35 -48.54 26.41
CA VAL A 653 -6.23 -49.77 25.64
C VAL A 653 -6.30 -50.92 26.63
N SER A 654 -7.44 -51.60 26.71
CA SER A 654 -7.66 -52.74 27.59
C SER A 654 -7.16 -54.01 26.91
N CYS A 655 -6.18 -54.67 27.53
CA CYS A 655 -5.68 -55.95 27.05
C CYS A 655 -6.60 -57.09 27.51
N SER A 656 -7.05 -57.94 26.59
CA SER A 656 -7.67 -59.20 26.96
C SER A 656 -6.60 -60.21 27.44
N ALA A 657 -7.02 -61.29 28.09
CA ALA A 657 -6.09 -62.31 28.62
C ALA A 657 -5.26 -63.01 27.52
N SER A 658 -5.65 -62.89 26.25
CA SER A 658 -4.96 -63.46 25.09
C SER A 658 -4.06 -62.46 24.33
N ASP A 659 -4.10 -61.18 24.65
CA ASP A 659 -3.33 -60.17 23.92
C ASP A 659 -1.89 -60.09 24.40
N THR A 660 -0.94 -60.20 23.46
CA THR A 660 0.49 -59.93 23.73
C THR A 660 0.94 -58.57 23.20
N HIS A 661 0.44 -58.18 22.01
CA HIS A 661 0.71 -56.87 21.39
C HIS A 661 -0.49 -56.36 20.59
N LEU A 662 -0.82 -55.08 20.75
CA LEU A 662 -1.90 -54.38 20.06
C LEU A 662 -1.33 -53.20 19.27
N PRO A 663 -1.76 -52.96 18.01
CA PRO A 663 -1.33 -51.78 17.27
C PRO A 663 -1.79 -50.49 17.96
N ASP A 664 -1.00 -49.43 17.85
CA ASP A 664 -1.46 -48.11 18.26
C ASP A 664 -2.46 -47.59 17.22
N PRO A 665 -3.69 -47.25 17.64
CA PRO A 665 -4.77 -46.88 16.72
C PRO A 665 -4.53 -45.54 16.01
N CYS A 666 -3.61 -44.70 16.50
CA CYS A 666 -3.36 -43.37 15.95
C CYS A 666 -1.89 -43.14 15.53
N ASP A 667 -1.00 -44.12 15.69
CA ASP A 667 0.41 -44.02 15.26
C ASP A 667 0.92 -45.36 14.73
N HIS A 668 1.10 -45.46 13.41
CA HIS A 668 1.54 -46.72 12.77
C HIS A 668 2.98 -47.13 13.13
N ASN A 669 3.76 -46.26 13.78
CA ASN A 669 5.12 -46.57 14.24
C ASN A 669 5.14 -47.02 15.71
N ALA A 670 3.97 -47.20 16.33
CA ALA A 670 3.84 -47.59 17.73
C ALA A 670 2.86 -48.74 17.95
N TYR A 671 3.00 -49.39 19.10
CA TYR A 671 2.15 -50.50 19.55
C TYR A 671 2.09 -50.54 21.07
N TYR A 672 1.07 -51.20 21.61
CA TYR A 672 0.94 -51.51 23.03
C TYR A 672 1.37 -52.94 23.30
N ARG A 673 2.31 -53.12 24.24
CA ARG A 673 2.66 -54.43 24.79
C ARG A 673 1.77 -54.75 25.98
N CYS A 674 1.13 -55.91 25.95
CA CYS A 674 0.19 -56.38 26.95
C CYS A 674 0.85 -57.40 27.88
N VAL A 675 0.88 -57.11 29.19
CA VAL A 675 1.36 -58.04 30.23
C VAL A 675 0.43 -57.94 31.43
N ASN A 676 -0.07 -59.07 31.94
CA ASN A 676 -1.02 -59.12 33.06
C ASN A 676 -2.23 -58.19 32.88
N GLN A 677 -2.78 -58.15 31.66
CA GLN A 677 -3.91 -57.31 31.27
C GLN A 677 -3.64 -55.79 31.35
N GLN A 678 -2.38 -55.37 31.52
CA GLN A 678 -1.97 -53.97 31.44
C GLN A 678 -1.26 -53.69 30.11
N ALA A 679 -1.70 -52.63 29.43
CA ALA A 679 -1.13 -52.15 28.18
C ALA A 679 -0.04 -51.10 28.45
N THR A 680 1.14 -51.30 27.87
CA THR A 680 2.23 -50.30 27.88
C THR A 680 2.61 -49.94 26.45
N ARG A 681 2.53 -48.66 26.09
CA ARG A 681 2.91 -48.17 24.75
C ARG A 681 4.41 -48.35 24.50
N LYS A 682 4.79 -48.74 23.28
CA LYS A 682 6.14 -48.93 22.77
C LYS A 682 6.20 -48.42 21.33
N GLU A 683 7.36 -47.94 20.93
CA GLU A 683 7.62 -47.50 19.55
C GLU A 683 8.49 -48.52 18.83
N CYS A 684 8.27 -48.67 17.53
CA CYS A 684 9.12 -49.44 16.65
C CYS A 684 10.48 -48.75 16.49
N HIS A 685 11.56 -49.52 16.60
CA HIS A 685 12.91 -48.98 16.46
C HIS A 685 13.69 -49.78 15.40
N PRO A 686 14.36 -49.11 14.43
CA PRO A 686 14.41 -47.65 14.21
C PRO A 686 13.06 -47.05 13.84
N ILE A 687 12.90 -45.73 14.07
CA ILE A 687 11.63 -44.98 13.95
C ILE A 687 11.05 -44.96 12.52
N THR A 688 11.77 -45.53 11.55
CA THR A 688 11.36 -45.74 10.16
C THR A 688 10.60 -47.05 9.94
N LEU A 689 10.43 -47.88 10.98
CA LEU A 689 9.69 -49.13 10.94
C LEU A 689 8.25 -48.94 11.43
N PHE A 690 7.32 -49.67 10.81
CA PHE A 690 5.90 -49.66 11.11
C PHE A 690 5.52 -50.95 11.84
N PHE A 691 4.60 -50.87 12.80
CA PHE A 691 4.09 -52.05 13.49
C PHE A 691 3.02 -52.74 12.63
N ASP A 692 3.26 -53.97 12.21
CA ASP A 692 2.28 -54.75 11.46
C ASP A 692 1.30 -55.44 12.43
N PRO A 693 0.00 -55.07 12.42
CA PRO A 693 -1.00 -55.62 13.32
C PRO A 693 -1.31 -57.10 13.07
N ALA A 694 -1.03 -57.63 11.86
CA ALA A 694 -1.28 -59.02 11.50
C ALA A 694 -0.18 -59.94 12.02
N THR A 695 1.09 -59.54 11.86
CA THR A 695 2.26 -60.34 12.28
C THR A 695 2.77 -60.00 13.68
N LYS A 696 2.29 -58.89 14.26
CA LYS A 696 2.65 -58.37 15.60
C LYS A 696 4.14 -58.04 15.76
N VAL A 697 4.79 -57.63 14.67
CA VAL A 697 6.20 -57.24 14.64
C VAL A 697 6.39 -55.93 13.89
N CYS A 698 7.47 -55.21 14.22
CA CYS A 698 7.87 -54.00 13.51
C CYS A 698 8.64 -54.35 12.23
N GLY A 699 8.23 -53.80 11.08
CA GLY A 699 8.86 -54.04 9.78
C GLY A 699 8.58 -52.93 8.76
N HIS A 700 9.11 -53.05 7.56
CA HIS A 700 8.76 -52.17 6.44
C HIS A 700 7.51 -52.71 5.75
N VAL A 701 6.42 -51.94 5.72
CA VAL A 701 5.15 -52.35 5.11
C VAL A 701 4.79 -51.41 3.95
N ASP A 702 4.32 -51.97 2.83
CA ASP A 702 3.82 -51.22 1.67
C ASP A 702 2.65 -50.31 2.05
N THR A 703 2.77 -49.00 1.75
CA THR A 703 1.94 -47.89 2.25
C THR A 703 0.50 -47.85 1.74
N ASN A 704 0.03 -48.86 1.01
CA ASN A 704 -1.29 -48.84 0.37
C ASN A 704 -2.41 -49.56 1.16
N LYS A 705 -2.23 -49.93 2.44
CA LYS A 705 -3.21 -50.79 3.13
C LYS A 705 -3.63 -50.45 4.58
N ALA A 706 -3.32 -49.28 5.13
CA ALA A 706 -3.86 -48.90 6.44
C ALA A 706 -4.34 -47.44 6.43
N ALA A 707 -5.66 -47.23 6.35
CA ALA A 707 -6.27 -45.95 6.64
C ALA A 707 -6.52 -45.85 8.16
N ILE A 708 -6.10 -44.74 8.78
CA ILE A 708 -6.37 -44.46 10.20
C ILE A 708 -7.88 -44.24 10.37
N PRO A 709 -8.54 -44.84 11.38
CA PRO A 709 -9.95 -44.58 11.64
C PRO A 709 -10.22 -43.10 11.97
N ALA A 710 -11.32 -42.55 11.45
CA ALA A 710 -11.72 -41.15 11.62
C ALA A 710 -11.85 -40.68 13.09
N SER A 711 -11.89 -41.60 14.06
CA SER A 711 -11.89 -41.31 15.50
C SER A 711 -10.55 -40.76 16.03
N CYS A 712 -9.47 -40.84 15.27
CA CYS A 712 -8.20 -40.17 15.57
C CYS A 712 -8.09 -38.79 14.90
N ASN A 713 -9.07 -38.37 14.07
CA ASN A 713 -9.10 -37.02 13.53
C ASN A 713 -9.60 -36.04 14.60
N ALA A 714 -8.86 -34.95 14.77
CA ALA A 714 -9.18 -33.88 15.69
C ALA A 714 -10.57 -33.32 15.36
N SER A 715 -11.54 -33.55 16.23
CA SER A 715 -12.78 -32.77 16.26
C SER A 715 -12.47 -31.42 16.93
N GLY A 716 -12.50 -30.35 16.13
CA GLY A 716 -12.59 -28.94 16.56
C GLY A 716 -11.27 -28.20 16.64
#